data_AF-A0A5P9PP81-F1
#
_entry.id   AF-A0A5P9PP81-F1
#
_cell.length_a   1.000
_cell.length_b   1.000
_cell.length_c   1.000
_cell.angle_alpha   90.00
_cell.angle_beta   90.00
_cell.angle_gamma   90.00
#
_symmetry.space_group_name_H-M   'P 1'
#
loop_
_entity.id
_entity.type
_entity.pdbx_description
1 polymer ?
#
loop_
_entity_poly.entity_id
_entity_poly.type
_entity_poly.pdbx_seq_one_letter_code
_entity_poly.pdbx_strand_id
1 'polypeptide(L)'
;MSVHLAFGMIAGPGVRCWLPTSGGRVVPRLASDRTGAHPPGAPVAVGPAEAEPEVVRQAVRQLILLVSDGTDVAAGAGADLGGGFTSARLAGAHGDRRDAVLAALRVRTHGLGDRAATLVALFGPSATKRVGAAANATILERRWAALQLASAASDLLGPEQLEQVLALSAPDGVDPFPRGAASTLAEHLSRVLARYPRPRRLTLILSLWDHVCAQLVQRQRVARRASTQVRADRIDKLRERHREHFNAPILQQLTWAAGGQPSLADAARWQPPPQWTARELTWLMRDAIAATALLRFARTMSDEGLASAAEKHRDELVAADGCLTDAERTAATRRPEGAYSHPARPGRYVHDLLQPLRPGRTITAKTETYVKERVAMARNYGVVVFDAVAELIRNLDERPLHNCWDTCRPWQSAHLRKWRAAVGFARAPDSWEQPPLADAHPDGPTSALAQRLATTELDPAEVEAPHDLLWLADLADGLALFHGNESATVRHARPAPDLDYRTPNPGRPEAGSLSLAAAGVAQLVAFGAAPPPRCGTWAELADAVGADAAVTEASVGAFPIPPEVSSVDKQVVPGTTLTVELGHHPRQLATWSSYMGNCIGESWYADQARRGHCVLMALRDPADGRIVANLDIRRHTGGWQIHELRARFNDNLAPAIEEHIKRWVNDFPGPAPPAPEPLLPLPPARPRRGPRPAARRLPTGDLVTAVQRELATAPADAARQLYAKLARGLGTSGQPADFEPDAAVIALKRVGPARHVELLRAALEAGVSAPSLWQATRVRPLTSAVNQLDVAGLGALTSAAPLPRALRALVRHPEIAPARAMDVVARALRSAMGDPALAEALARSVARKPSPELVCVLAISTTCASTKDNTIRLTAPGITAVPGFPGTDLLDEHGPWQHALAPAADLGAPVDLFGQRIDEHGLLIPAALLGNGGWPALWSRAHR
;
A
#
# COMPACT_ATOMS: atom_id res chain seq x y z
N MET A 1 -32.19 -24.01 7.11
CA MET A 1 -30.86 -23.69 6.54
C MET A 1 -30.41 -22.37 7.15
N SER A 2 -29.11 -22.20 7.39
CA SER A 2 -28.55 -21.12 8.19
C SER A 2 -27.86 -20.08 7.30
N VAL A 3 -28.31 -18.83 7.37
CA VAL A 3 -27.71 -17.71 6.63
C VAL A 3 -26.29 -17.44 7.13
N HIS A 4 -25.33 -17.36 6.20
CA HIS A 4 -23.96 -16.97 6.50
C HIS A 4 -23.83 -15.44 6.58
N LEU A 5 -23.24 -14.97 7.68
CA LEU A 5 -22.98 -13.56 7.95
C LEU A 5 -21.49 -13.25 7.77
N ALA A 6 -21.17 -11.96 7.68
CA ALA A 6 -19.80 -11.47 7.68
C ALA A 6 -19.01 -11.91 8.92
N PHE A 7 -17.68 -11.87 8.83
CA PHE A 7 -16.75 -12.22 9.93
C PHE A 7 -16.86 -13.67 10.42
N GLY A 8 -17.33 -14.58 9.58
CA GLY A 8 -17.44 -16.02 9.89
C GLY A 8 -18.59 -16.38 10.83
N MET A 9 -19.56 -15.49 11.01
CA MET A 9 -20.74 -15.73 11.86
C MET A 9 -21.83 -16.49 11.10
N ILE A 10 -22.61 -17.30 11.82
CA ILE A 10 -23.75 -18.04 11.28
C ILE A 10 -24.98 -17.67 12.10
N ALA A 11 -26.09 -17.36 11.45
CA ALA A 11 -27.36 -17.14 12.13
C ALA A 11 -27.78 -18.42 12.88
N GLY A 12 -27.98 -18.31 14.20
CA GLY A 12 -28.31 -19.44 15.07
C GLY A 12 -29.68 -20.07 14.77
N PRO A 13 -30.00 -21.22 15.38
CA PRO A 13 -31.34 -21.80 15.28
C PRO A 13 -32.38 -20.83 15.89
N GLY A 14 -33.52 -20.64 15.19
CA GLY A 14 -34.62 -19.78 15.66
C GLY A 14 -34.52 -18.30 15.28
N VAL A 15 -33.46 -17.87 14.55
CA VAL A 15 -33.34 -16.50 14.03
C VAL A 15 -33.44 -16.44 12.50
N ARG A 16 -33.90 -15.31 11.98
CA ARG A 16 -33.96 -15.00 10.54
C ARG A 16 -33.26 -13.66 10.25
N CYS A 17 -33.01 -13.40 8.97
CA CYS A 17 -32.36 -12.18 8.50
C CYS A 17 -33.30 -11.40 7.58
N TRP A 18 -33.44 -10.09 7.81
CA TRP A 18 -34.30 -9.20 7.02
C TRP A 18 -33.48 -8.07 6.37
N LEU A 19 -33.76 -7.81 5.10
CA LEU A 19 -33.13 -6.80 4.28
C LEU A 19 -33.99 -5.53 4.20
N PRO A 20 -33.37 -4.34 4.15
CA PRO A 20 -34.08 -3.10 3.82
C PRO A 20 -34.60 -3.14 2.38
N THR A 21 -35.83 -2.70 2.16
CA THR A 21 -36.45 -2.60 0.82
C THR A 21 -36.26 -1.21 0.23
N SER A 22 -35.65 -1.13 -0.97
CA SER A 22 -35.58 0.11 -1.74
C SER A 22 -36.98 0.54 -2.22
N GLY A 23 -37.35 1.81 -2.02
CA GLY A 23 -38.55 2.40 -2.63
C GLY A 23 -39.84 2.39 -1.80
N GLY A 24 -39.77 2.31 -0.46
CA GLY A 24 -40.95 2.58 0.39
C GLY A 24 -42.04 1.50 0.43
N ARG A 25 -41.78 0.28 -0.06
CA ARG A 25 -42.69 -0.85 0.17
C ARG A 25 -42.74 -1.23 1.66
N VAL A 26 -43.95 -1.39 2.18
CA VAL A 26 -44.31 -1.51 3.60
C VAL A 26 -43.77 -2.78 4.28
N VAL A 27 -43.33 -3.80 3.54
CA VAL A 27 -42.96 -5.11 4.12
C VAL A 27 -41.47 -5.44 3.91
N PRO A 28 -40.69 -5.61 5.00
CA PRO A 28 -39.30 -6.05 4.96
C PRO A 28 -39.11 -7.40 4.24
N ARG A 29 -38.05 -7.54 3.44
CA ARG A 29 -37.79 -8.77 2.67
C ARG A 29 -36.89 -9.72 3.44
N LEU A 30 -37.23 -11.01 3.46
CA LEU A 30 -36.38 -12.06 4.02
C LEU A 30 -35.14 -12.31 3.15
N ALA A 31 -33.98 -12.43 3.79
CA ALA A 31 -32.76 -12.90 3.15
C ALA A 31 -32.93 -14.38 2.75
N SER A 32 -32.32 -14.77 1.63
CA SER A 32 -32.43 -16.12 1.06
C SER A 32 -31.03 -16.71 0.95
N ASP A 33 -30.92 -18.02 1.24
CA ASP A 33 -29.66 -18.77 1.16
C ASP A 33 -29.24 -19.11 -0.29
N ARG A 34 -30.03 -18.75 -1.31
CA ARG A 34 -29.65 -18.96 -2.71
C ARG A 34 -28.46 -18.10 -3.09
N THR A 35 -27.39 -18.72 -3.56
CA THR A 35 -26.19 -18.05 -4.06
C THR A 35 -26.56 -16.99 -5.11
N GLY A 36 -26.12 -15.74 -4.92
CA GLY A 36 -26.42 -14.62 -5.83
C GLY A 36 -27.79 -13.96 -5.67
N ALA A 37 -28.62 -14.38 -4.69
CA ALA A 37 -29.94 -13.77 -4.48
C ALA A 37 -29.89 -12.34 -3.94
N HIS A 38 -28.79 -11.97 -3.27
CA HIS A 38 -28.57 -10.67 -2.63
C HIS A 38 -27.12 -10.21 -2.84
N PRO A 39 -26.85 -8.90 -2.86
CA PRO A 39 -25.49 -8.37 -2.92
C PRO A 39 -24.64 -8.90 -1.76
N PRO A 40 -23.40 -9.36 -2.01
CA PRO A 40 -22.47 -9.74 -0.95
C PRO A 40 -22.29 -8.61 0.07
N GLY A 41 -22.31 -8.95 1.36
CA GLY A 41 -22.11 -7.96 2.43
C GLY A 41 -23.26 -6.97 2.67
N ALA A 42 -24.44 -7.21 2.12
CA ALA A 42 -25.61 -6.35 2.36
C ALA A 42 -25.97 -6.26 3.86
N PRO A 43 -26.37 -5.07 4.34
CA PRO A 43 -26.79 -4.88 5.73
C PRO A 43 -28.13 -5.60 6.00
N VAL A 44 -28.21 -6.30 7.13
CA VAL A 44 -29.40 -7.06 7.55
C VAL A 44 -29.70 -6.87 9.04
N ALA A 45 -30.98 -6.97 9.39
CA ALA A 45 -31.44 -7.11 10.76
C ALA A 45 -31.57 -8.60 11.08
N VAL A 46 -30.98 -9.06 12.18
CA VAL A 46 -30.99 -10.46 12.62
C VAL A 46 -31.75 -10.57 13.93
N GLY A 47 -32.81 -11.38 13.96
CA GLY A 47 -33.70 -11.46 15.13
C GLY A 47 -34.63 -12.69 15.10
N PRO A 48 -35.56 -12.80 16.07
CA PRO A 48 -36.40 -13.99 16.26
C PRO A 48 -37.29 -14.29 15.05
N ALA A 49 -37.31 -15.56 14.60
CA ALA A 49 -38.04 -15.97 13.40
C ALA A 49 -39.56 -15.72 13.45
N GLU A 50 -40.12 -15.73 14.65
CA GLU A 50 -41.55 -15.56 14.98
C GLU A 50 -41.90 -14.10 15.38
N ALA A 51 -41.00 -13.13 15.13
CA ALA A 51 -41.24 -11.75 15.52
C ALA A 51 -42.43 -11.11 14.78
N GLU A 52 -43.24 -10.35 15.53
CA GLU A 52 -44.38 -9.61 14.99
C GLU A 52 -43.95 -8.64 13.86
N PRO A 53 -44.74 -8.49 12.78
CA PRO A 53 -44.37 -7.66 11.62
C PRO A 53 -44.02 -6.20 11.94
N GLU A 54 -44.63 -5.63 12.98
CA GLU A 54 -44.33 -4.26 13.46
C GLU A 54 -42.92 -4.18 14.07
N VAL A 55 -42.52 -5.20 14.84
CA VAL A 55 -41.19 -5.26 15.46
C VAL A 55 -40.11 -5.39 14.39
N VAL A 56 -40.35 -6.23 13.37
CA VAL A 56 -39.45 -6.38 12.22
C VAL A 56 -39.32 -5.05 11.46
N ARG A 57 -40.43 -4.34 11.20
CA ARG A 57 -40.42 -3.03 10.54
C ARG A 57 -39.61 -2.00 11.33
N GLN A 58 -39.80 -1.96 12.64
CA GLN A 58 -39.06 -1.03 13.51
C GLN A 58 -37.56 -1.36 13.52
N ALA A 59 -37.18 -2.63 13.62
CA ALA A 59 -35.77 -3.05 13.58
C ALA A 59 -35.09 -2.69 12.24
N VAL A 60 -35.77 -2.93 11.12
CA VAL A 60 -35.25 -2.56 9.79
C VAL A 60 -35.16 -1.04 9.62
N ARG A 61 -36.09 -0.27 10.20
CA ARG A 61 -35.99 1.20 10.25
C ARG A 61 -34.76 1.64 11.03
N GLN A 62 -34.49 1.03 12.20
CA GLN A 62 -33.28 1.32 12.97
C GLN A 62 -32.00 0.96 12.22
N LEU A 63 -31.99 -0.14 11.46
CA LEU A 63 -30.89 -0.51 10.58
C LEU A 63 -30.67 0.54 9.48
N ILE A 64 -31.73 1.02 8.84
CA ILE A 64 -31.64 2.06 7.80
C ILE A 64 -31.07 3.36 8.38
N LEU A 65 -31.46 3.75 9.58
CA LEU A 65 -30.89 4.92 10.27
C LEU A 65 -29.40 4.71 10.56
N LEU A 66 -29.03 3.54 11.10
CA LEU A 66 -27.64 3.20 11.37
C LEU A 66 -26.77 3.23 10.10
N VAL A 67 -27.29 2.75 8.97
CA VAL A 67 -26.58 2.74 7.69
C VAL A 67 -26.52 4.13 7.06
N SER A 68 -27.63 4.88 7.08
CA SER A 68 -27.69 6.24 6.52
C SER A 68 -26.70 7.17 7.21
N ASP A 69 -26.58 7.05 8.53
CA ASP A 69 -25.72 7.93 9.32
C ASP A 69 -24.29 7.36 9.50
N GLY A 70 -24.09 6.04 9.36
CA GLY A 70 -22.88 5.31 9.75
C GLY A 70 -22.19 4.48 8.68
N THR A 71 -22.68 4.52 7.44
CA THR A 71 -22.30 3.64 6.31
C THR A 71 -22.72 2.17 6.50
N ASP A 72 -22.68 1.39 5.42
CA ASP A 72 -22.94 -0.06 5.45
C ASP A 72 -22.01 -0.82 6.41
N VAL A 73 -20.83 -0.26 6.73
CA VAL A 73 -19.86 -0.87 7.64
C VAL A 73 -20.40 -0.92 9.07
N ALA A 74 -21.12 0.12 9.53
CA ALA A 74 -21.70 0.17 10.88
C ALA A 74 -22.73 -0.95 11.12
N ALA A 75 -23.40 -1.44 10.08
CA ALA A 75 -24.30 -2.59 10.19
C ALA A 75 -23.61 -3.87 10.64
N GLY A 76 -22.28 -3.99 10.47
CA GLY A 76 -21.52 -5.16 10.94
C GLY A 76 -21.23 -5.19 12.45
N ALA A 77 -21.61 -4.15 13.20
CA ALA A 77 -21.20 -3.98 14.60
C ALA A 77 -21.90 -4.93 15.58
N GLY A 78 -23.07 -5.47 15.22
CA GLY A 78 -23.94 -6.17 16.18
C GLY A 78 -24.78 -5.20 17.03
N ALA A 79 -25.12 -4.03 16.49
CA ALA A 79 -25.88 -3.01 17.22
C ALA A 79 -27.29 -3.51 17.54
N ASP A 80 -27.80 -3.20 18.73
CA ASP A 80 -29.16 -3.51 19.14
C ASP A 80 -30.15 -2.62 18.38
N LEU A 81 -31.03 -3.26 17.62
CA LEU A 81 -32.07 -2.63 16.83
C LEU A 81 -33.43 -2.61 17.56
N GLY A 82 -33.50 -3.19 18.76
CA GLY A 82 -34.70 -3.35 19.57
C GLY A 82 -35.46 -4.65 19.28
N GLY A 83 -36.31 -5.10 20.22
CA GLY A 83 -37.16 -6.28 20.04
C GLY A 83 -36.40 -7.60 19.85
N GLY A 84 -35.16 -7.68 20.34
CA GLY A 84 -34.28 -8.84 20.17
C GLY A 84 -33.54 -8.88 18.82
N PHE A 85 -33.58 -7.80 18.04
CA PHE A 85 -32.87 -7.70 16.76
C PHE A 85 -31.50 -7.07 16.92
N THR A 86 -30.55 -7.55 16.12
CA THR A 86 -29.19 -7.01 16.03
C THR A 86 -28.82 -6.70 14.58
N SER A 87 -27.94 -5.73 14.36
CA SER A 87 -27.41 -5.44 13.03
C SER A 87 -26.33 -6.45 12.63
N ALA A 88 -26.35 -6.89 11.38
CA ALA A 88 -25.27 -7.67 10.79
C ALA A 88 -25.10 -7.35 9.30
N ARG A 89 -24.10 -7.97 8.67
CA ARG A 89 -23.91 -7.98 7.22
C ARG A 89 -23.89 -9.42 6.71
N LEU A 90 -24.40 -9.65 5.51
CA LEU A 90 -24.31 -10.95 4.84
C LEU A 90 -22.85 -11.34 4.54
N ALA A 91 -22.62 -12.63 4.26
CA ALA A 91 -21.32 -13.10 3.81
C ALA A 91 -20.82 -12.34 2.55
N GLY A 92 -19.49 -12.18 2.45
CA GLY A 92 -18.83 -11.41 1.38
C GLY A 92 -18.66 -9.92 1.65
N ALA A 93 -19.02 -9.43 2.84
CA ALA A 93 -18.61 -8.12 3.31
C ALA A 93 -17.08 -8.06 3.49
N HIS A 94 -16.45 -7.02 2.94
CA HIS A 94 -15.06 -6.66 3.22
C HIS A 94 -14.95 -5.89 4.54
N GLY A 95 -13.78 -5.96 5.18
CA GLY A 95 -13.42 -5.22 6.40
C GLY A 95 -13.32 -6.09 7.65
N ASP A 96 -13.05 -5.47 8.79
CA ASP A 96 -12.93 -6.10 10.10
C ASP A 96 -14.09 -5.67 11.03
N ARG A 97 -14.45 -6.52 12.00
CA ARG A 97 -15.49 -6.22 12.99
C ARG A 97 -15.15 -4.98 13.83
N ARG A 98 -13.86 -4.72 14.09
CA ARG A 98 -13.41 -3.53 14.84
C ARG A 98 -13.82 -2.23 14.15
N ASP A 99 -13.73 -2.19 12.82
CA ASP A 99 -14.07 -1.00 12.04
C ASP A 99 -15.58 -0.80 12.02
N ALA A 100 -16.35 -1.89 11.95
CA ALA A 100 -17.80 -1.86 12.10
C ALA A 100 -18.23 -1.25 13.43
N VAL A 101 -17.61 -1.66 14.54
CA VAL A 101 -17.87 -1.11 15.87
C VAL A 101 -17.49 0.37 15.97
N LEU A 102 -16.32 0.77 15.44
CA LEU A 102 -15.89 2.18 15.40
C LEU A 102 -16.85 3.05 14.58
N ALA A 103 -17.30 2.56 13.43
CA ALA A 103 -18.27 3.26 12.58
C ALA A 103 -19.62 3.43 13.29
N ALA A 104 -20.11 2.39 13.96
CA ALA A 104 -21.37 2.44 14.70
C ALA A 104 -21.29 3.35 15.93
N LEU A 105 -20.16 3.36 16.67
CA LEU A 105 -19.92 4.25 17.82
C LEU A 105 -20.00 5.73 17.47
N ARG A 106 -19.54 6.12 16.27
CA ARG A 106 -19.59 7.52 15.80
C ARG A 106 -21.02 8.03 15.62
N VAL A 107 -21.96 7.13 15.35
CA VAL A 107 -23.38 7.46 15.12
C VAL A 107 -24.22 7.28 16.36
N ARG A 108 -23.96 6.22 17.14
CA ARG A 108 -24.68 5.92 18.38
C ARG A 108 -23.72 5.46 19.46
N THR A 109 -23.73 6.16 20.58
CA THR A 109 -22.94 5.85 21.78
C THR A 109 -23.61 4.81 22.70
N HIS A 110 -24.90 4.50 22.46
CA HIS A 110 -25.69 3.56 23.24
C HIS A 110 -26.39 2.54 22.32
N GLY A 111 -26.59 1.31 22.81
CA GLY A 111 -27.28 0.25 22.06
C GLY A 111 -26.40 -0.48 21.03
N LEU A 112 -25.11 -0.66 21.29
CA LEU A 112 -24.21 -1.47 20.44
C LEU A 112 -24.19 -2.97 20.82
N GLY A 113 -25.18 -3.43 21.59
CA GLY A 113 -25.18 -4.77 22.18
C GLY A 113 -24.35 -4.85 23.47
N ASP A 114 -23.83 -6.04 23.77
CA ASP A 114 -23.03 -6.28 24.98
C ASP A 114 -21.74 -5.41 25.00
N ARG A 115 -21.57 -4.67 26.09
CA ARG A 115 -20.43 -3.77 26.31
C ARG A 115 -19.11 -4.54 26.33
N ALA A 116 -19.08 -5.76 26.88
CA ALA A 116 -17.88 -6.58 26.90
C ALA A 116 -17.50 -7.02 25.48
N ALA A 117 -18.46 -7.52 24.70
CA ALA A 117 -18.25 -7.89 23.29
C ALA A 117 -17.75 -6.72 22.44
N THR A 118 -18.26 -5.50 22.67
CA THR A 118 -17.82 -4.28 21.96
C THR A 118 -16.36 -3.95 22.27
N LEU A 119 -15.95 -3.97 23.55
CA LEU A 119 -14.57 -3.71 23.94
C LEU A 119 -13.61 -4.78 23.43
N VAL A 120 -14.02 -6.05 23.45
CA VAL A 120 -13.24 -7.16 22.89
C VAL A 120 -13.09 -7.03 21.38
N ALA A 121 -14.11 -6.56 20.66
CA ALA A 121 -13.98 -6.29 19.23
C ALA A 121 -12.97 -5.16 18.94
N LEU A 122 -12.86 -4.16 19.82
CA LEU A 122 -11.93 -3.04 19.64
C LEU A 122 -10.49 -3.36 20.04
N PHE A 123 -10.30 -4.06 21.16
CA PHE A 123 -8.99 -4.23 21.81
C PHE A 123 -8.57 -5.70 22.02
N GLY A 124 -9.38 -6.66 21.59
CA GLY A 124 -9.11 -8.08 21.74
C GLY A 124 -8.91 -8.49 23.21
N PRO A 125 -7.86 -9.29 23.52
CA PRO A 125 -7.59 -9.74 24.89
C PRO A 125 -7.16 -8.61 25.83
N SER A 126 -6.81 -7.44 25.30
CA SER A 126 -6.42 -6.27 26.11
C SER A 126 -7.63 -5.47 26.63
N ALA A 127 -8.86 -5.93 26.37
CA ALA A 127 -10.11 -5.32 26.84
C ALA A 127 -10.34 -5.49 28.35
N THR A 128 -9.53 -4.81 29.17
CA THR A 128 -9.67 -4.82 30.64
C THR A 128 -10.69 -3.77 31.11
N LYS A 129 -11.11 -3.85 32.38
CA LYS A 129 -11.99 -2.84 33.01
C LYS A 129 -11.42 -1.42 32.92
N ARG A 130 -10.10 -1.27 33.08
CA ARG A 130 -9.41 0.03 32.99
C ARG A 130 -9.39 0.58 31.57
N VAL A 131 -9.02 -0.25 30.59
CA VAL A 131 -9.07 0.12 29.17
C VAL A 131 -10.51 0.48 28.76
N GLY A 132 -11.51 -0.26 29.23
CA GLY A 132 -12.92 0.04 28.98
C GLY A 132 -13.40 1.37 29.60
N ALA A 133 -12.88 1.76 30.76
CA ALA A 133 -13.16 3.06 31.37
C ALA A 133 -12.50 4.20 30.58
N ALA A 134 -11.22 4.04 30.20
CA ALA A 134 -10.50 5.00 29.38
C ALA A 134 -11.18 5.19 28.01
N ALA A 135 -11.51 4.10 27.32
CA ALA A 135 -12.20 4.16 26.03
C ALA A 135 -13.56 4.87 26.13
N ASN A 136 -14.31 4.66 27.21
CA ASN A 136 -15.56 5.36 27.44
C ASN A 136 -15.36 6.87 27.64
N ALA A 137 -14.34 7.29 28.37
CA ALA A 137 -13.98 8.70 28.52
C ALA A 137 -13.59 9.30 27.15
N THR A 138 -12.74 8.62 26.37
CA THR A 138 -12.35 9.01 25.02
C THR A 138 -13.57 9.19 24.09
N ILE A 139 -14.58 8.30 24.17
CA ILE A 139 -15.84 8.40 23.41
C ILE A 139 -16.66 9.62 23.84
N LEU A 140 -16.84 9.83 25.16
CA LEU A 140 -17.60 10.97 25.69
C LEU A 140 -16.97 12.31 25.32
N GLU A 141 -15.64 12.38 25.34
CA GLU A 141 -14.86 13.55 24.91
C GLU A 141 -14.67 13.65 23.39
N ARG A 142 -15.26 12.71 22.62
CA ARG A 142 -15.21 12.67 21.15
C ARG A 142 -13.78 12.63 20.57
N ARG A 143 -12.83 12.05 21.30
CA ARG A 143 -11.43 11.86 20.88
C ARG A 143 -11.28 10.66 19.94
N TRP A 144 -12.00 10.69 18.82
CA TRP A 144 -12.15 9.55 17.90
C TRP A 144 -10.82 9.04 17.32
N ALA A 145 -9.89 9.94 16.97
CA ALA A 145 -8.60 9.55 16.41
C ALA A 145 -7.74 8.76 17.42
N ALA A 146 -7.78 9.14 18.70
CA ALA A 146 -7.10 8.39 19.76
C ALA A 146 -7.72 7.00 19.96
N LEU A 147 -9.06 6.90 19.92
CA LEU A 147 -9.77 5.62 19.98
C LEU A 147 -9.40 4.69 18.80
N GLN A 148 -9.34 5.24 17.59
CA GLN A 148 -8.98 4.49 16.38
C GLN A 148 -7.52 4.02 16.42
N LEU A 149 -6.59 4.88 16.83
CA LEU A 149 -5.18 4.51 16.99
C LEU A 149 -5.01 3.45 18.09
N ALA A 150 -5.69 3.59 19.23
CA ALA A 150 -5.65 2.61 20.30
C ALA A 150 -6.21 1.25 19.85
N SER A 151 -7.31 1.26 19.08
CA SER A 151 -7.83 0.02 18.47
C SER A 151 -6.78 -0.56 17.53
N ALA A 152 -6.23 0.21 16.60
CA ALA A 152 -5.20 -0.27 15.67
C ALA A 152 -3.94 -0.82 16.37
N ALA A 153 -3.56 -0.25 17.52
CA ALA A 153 -2.40 -0.65 18.28
C ALA A 153 -2.64 -1.83 19.25
N SER A 154 -3.88 -2.31 19.39
CA SER A 154 -4.24 -3.33 20.41
C SER A 154 -3.47 -4.63 20.28
N ASP A 155 -3.10 -5.00 19.05
CA ASP A 155 -2.42 -6.26 18.75
C ASP A 155 -0.93 -6.19 19.08
N LEU A 156 -0.41 -4.98 19.32
CA LEU A 156 1.00 -4.70 19.59
C LEU A 156 1.30 -4.29 21.02
N LEU A 157 0.31 -3.73 21.72
CA LEU A 157 0.45 -3.09 23.02
C LEU A 157 -0.34 -3.81 24.12
N GLY A 158 0.16 -3.72 25.35
CA GLY A 158 -0.56 -4.19 26.54
C GLY A 158 -1.61 -3.19 27.05
N PRO A 159 -2.48 -3.58 27.99
CA PRO A 159 -3.56 -2.74 28.52
C PRO A 159 -3.09 -1.38 29.06
N GLU A 160 -2.01 -1.34 29.85
CA GLU A 160 -1.49 -0.11 30.46
C GLU A 160 -0.92 0.86 29.42
N GLN A 161 -0.44 0.32 28.30
CA GLN A 161 0.08 1.10 27.18
C GLN A 161 -1.08 1.65 26.33
N LEU A 162 -2.17 0.89 26.18
CA LEU A 162 -3.38 1.35 25.50
C LEU A 162 -4.07 2.48 26.27
N GLU A 163 -4.06 2.47 27.60
CA GLU A 163 -4.54 3.60 28.42
C GLU A 163 -3.80 4.90 28.05
N GLN A 164 -2.49 4.84 27.78
CA GLN A 164 -1.70 6.01 27.38
C GLN A 164 -2.06 6.49 25.96
N VAL A 165 -2.31 5.57 25.02
CA VAL A 165 -2.75 5.93 23.66
C VAL A 165 -4.16 6.54 23.68
N LEU A 166 -5.07 6.01 24.49
CA LEU A 166 -6.43 6.54 24.68
C LEU A 166 -6.44 7.92 25.35
N ALA A 167 -5.40 8.25 26.12
CA ALA A 167 -5.22 9.54 26.77
C ALA A 167 -4.71 10.64 25.81
N LEU A 168 -4.31 10.30 24.58
CA LEU A 168 -3.87 11.26 23.59
C LEU A 168 -4.98 12.25 23.22
N SER A 169 -4.59 13.50 22.97
CA SER A 169 -5.46 14.57 22.49
C SER A 169 -4.79 15.25 21.31
N ALA A 170 -5.55 15.44 20.22
CA ALA A 170 -5.06 16.14 19.05
C ALA A 170 -5.15 17.65 19.30
N PRO A 171 -4.29 18.47 18.70
CA PRO A 171 -4.47 19.92 18.70
C PRO A 171 -5.83 20.33 18.14
N ASP A 172 -6.35 21.49 18.56
CA ASP A 172 -7.65 21.98 18.09
C ASP A 172 -7.72 22.10 16.57
N GLY A 173 -8.82 21.61 16.00
CA GLY A 173 -9.03 21.60 14.54
C GLY A 173 -8.19 20.58 13.78
N VAL A 174 -7.33 19.78 14.44
CA VAL A 174 -6.52 18.73 13.82
C VAL A 174 -7.17 17.37 14.03
N ASP A 175 -7.39 16.66 12.93
CA ASP A 175 -7.75 15.25 12.95
C ASP A 175 -6.61 14.43 12.33
N PRO A 176 -5.80 13.72 13.13
CA PRO A 176 -4.72 12.87 12.62
C PRO A 176 -5.22 11.56 11.99
N PHE A 177 -6.52 11.24 12.13
CA PHE A 177 -7.16 10.07 11.55
C PHE A 177 -8.50 10.43 10.87
N PRO A 178 -8.47 11.26 9.81
CA PRO A 178 -9.69 11.70 9.15
C PRO A 178 -10.34 10.58 8.32
N ARG A 179 -9.54 9.66 7.79
CA ARG A 179 -9.94 8.53 6.95
C ARG A 179 -9.02 7.32 7.12
N GLY A 180 -9.54 6.14 6.75
CA GLY A 180 -8.89 4.85 6.89
C GLY A 180 -9.59 3.93 7.88
N ALA A 181 -9.30 2.64 7.78
CA ALA A 181 -9.74 1.62 8.73
C ALA A 181 -8.68 1.42 9.82
N ALA A 182 -9.11 1.20 11.06
CA ALA A 182 -8.20 0.90 12.17
C ALA A 182 -7.54 -0.47 11.96
N SER A 183 -8.25 -1.42 11.32
CA SER A 183 -7.69 -2.72 10.93
C SER A 183 -6.52 -2.60 9.96
N THR A 184 -6.67 -1.81 8.90
CA THR A 184 -5.59 -1.56 7.93
C THR A 184 -4.38 -0.90 8.61
N LEU A 185 -4.61 0.09 9.50
CA LEU A 185 -3.51 0.66 10.28
C LEU A 185 -2.86 -0.39 11.20
N ALA A 186 -3.64 -1.28 11.82
CA ALA A 186 -3.11 -2.35 12.67
C ALA A 186 -2.16 -3.28 11.90
N GLU A 187 -2.50 -3.63 10.66
CA GLU A 187 -1.66 -4.43 9.77
C GLU A 187 -0.36 -3.70 9.43
N HIS A 188 -0.44 -2.42 9.05
CA HIS A 188 0.73 -1.60 8.74
C HIS A 188 1.65 -1.48 9.96
N LEU A 189 1.11 -1.13 11.13
CA LEU A 189 1.89 -1.02 12.37
C LEU A 189 2.50 -2.37 12.75
N SER A 190 1.78 -3.47 12.58
CA SER A 190 2.29 -4.80 12.92
C SER A 190 3.47 -5.17 12.04
N ARG A 191 3.38 -4.92 10.73
CA ARG A 191 4.46 -5.17 9.78
C ARG A 191 5.74 -4.41 10.14
N VAL A 192 5.61 -3.16 10.57
CA VAL A 192 6.75 -2.29 10.88
C VAL A 192 7.31 -2.53 12.29
N LEU A 193 6.43 -2.71 13.28
CA LEU A 193 6.79 -2.62 14.70
C LEU A 193 6.91 -3.94 15.44
N ALA A 194 6.44 -5.07 14.88
CA ALA A 194 6.37 -6.36 15.60
C ALA A 194 7.72 -6.83 16.16
N ARG A 195 8.84 -6.49 15.50
CA ARG A 195 10.20 -6.88 15.93
C ARG A 195 10.76 -6.05 17.09
N TYR A 196 10.20 -4.88 17.39
CA TYR A 196 10.65 -4.08 18.53
C TYR A 196 10.07 -4.59 19.84
N PRO A 197 10.74 -4.39 20.99
CA PRO A 197 10.18 -4.70 22.29
C PRO A 197 8.99 -3.77 22.62
N ARG A 198 8.03 -4.27 23.40
CA ARG A 198 6.76 -3.55 23.72
C ARG A 198 6.94 -2.09 24.17
N PRO A 199 7.89 -1.73 25.07
CA PRO A 199 8.08 -0.33 25.46
C PRO A 199 8.45 0.56 24.26
N ARG A 200 9.32 0.06 23.38
CA ARG A 200 9.74 0.77 22.17
C ARG A 200 8.59 0.93 21.17
N ARG A 201 7.71 -0.07 21.04
CA ARG A 201 6.50 0.03 20.19
C ARG A 201 5.62 1.20 20.62
N LEU A 202 5.38 1.35 21.93
CA LEU A 202 4.61 2.48 22.46
C LEU A 202 5.28 3.81 22.14
N THR A 203 6.59 3.95 22.41
CA THR A 203 7.33 5.18 22.09
C THR A 203 7.22 5.56 20.61
N LEU A 204 7.32 4.59 19.70
CA LEU A 204 7.20 4.83 18.26
C LEU A 204 5.78 5.21 17.84
N ILE A 205 4.75 4.64 18.48
CA ILE A 205 3.34 4.98 18.22
C ILE A 205 3.01 6.40 18.73
N LEU A 206 3.51 6.78 19.91
CA LEU A 206 3.36 8.13 20.44
C LEU A 206 4.11 9.14 19.55
N SER A 207 5.34 8.81 19.14
CA SER A 207 6.11 9.66 18.22
C SER A 207 5.47 9.78 16.84
N LEU A 208 4.80 8.73 16.34
CA LEU A 208 4.01 8.79 15.10
C LEU A 208 2.84 9.77 15.23
N TRP A 209 2.13 9.74 16.35
CA TRP A 209 1.06 10.70 16.66
C TRP A 209 1.57 12.14 16.64
N ASP A 210 2.64 12.42 17.38
CA ASP A 210 3.22 13.76 17.47
C ASP A 210 3.72 14.25 16.11
N HIS A 211 4.36 13.36 15.34
CA HIS A 211 4.85 13.66 14.01
C HIS A 211 3.72 14.05 13.05
N VAL A 212 2.64 13.27 12.99
CA VAL A 212 1.49 13.54 12.12
C VAL A 212 0.75 14.80 12.57
N CYS A 213 0.52 14.98 13.88
CA CYS A 213 -0.12 16.18 14.41
C CYS A 213 0.70 17.44 14.06
N ALA A 214 2.02 17.41 14.24
CA ALA A 214 2.90 18.52 13.90
C ALA A 214 2.83 18.87 12.40
N GLN A 215 2.83 17.86 11.52
CA GLN A 215 2.68 18.08 10.08
C GLN A 215 1.31 18.67 9.71
N LEU A 216 0.22 18.20 10.32
CA LEU A 216 -1.12 18.72 10.07
C LEU A 216 -1.28 20.16 10.56
N VAL A 217 -0.76 20.48 11.75
CA VAL A 217 -0.69 21.86 12.25
C VAL A 217 0.08 22.73 11.27
N GLN A 218 1.23 22.26 10.78
CA GLN A 218 2.02 23.01 9.81
C GLN A 218 1.26 23.23 8.50
N ARG A 219 0.54 22.23 7.98
CA ARG A 219 -0.32 22.37 6.80
C ARG A 219 -1.43 23.38 7.00
N GLN A 220 -2.10 23.36 8.15
CA GLN A 220 -3.13 24.35 8.48
C GLN A 220 -2.53 25.76 8.59
N ARG A 221 -1.34 25.90 9.18
CA ARG A 221 -0.60 27.18 9.22
C ARG A 221 -0.30 27.69 7.82
N VAL A 222 0.20 26.84 6.93
CA VAL A 222 0.51 27.20 5.53
C VAL A 222 -0.77 27.60 4.78
N ALA A 223 -1.85 26.83 4.92
CA ALA A 223 -3.14 27.13 4.30
C ALA A 223 -3.73 28.46 4.82
N ARG A 224 -3.62 28.72 6.12
CA ARG A 224 -4.03 29.98 6.75
C ARG A 224 -3.18 31.15 6.26
N ARG A 225 -1.86 31.02 6.19
CA ARG A 225 -0.99 32.05 5.60
C ARG A 225 -1.42 32.35 4.17
N ALA A 226 -1.64 31.33 3.34
CA ALA A 226 -2.11 31.50 1.97
C ALA A 226 -3.47 32.20 1.88
N SER A 227 -4.41 31.92 2.80
CA SER A 227 -5.75 32.54 2.81
C SER A 227 -5.74 34.01 3.24
N THR A 228 -4.71 34.46 3.98
CA THR A 228 -4.51 35.89 4.30
C THR A 228 -3.97 36.71 3.13
N GLN A 229 -3.48 36.06 2.07
CA GLN A 229 -2.88 36.72 0.91
C GLN A 229 -3.91 36.93 -0.21
N VAL A 230 -3.72 38.00 -0.99
CA VAL A 230 -4.50 38.26 -2.21
C VAL A 230 -4.30 37.11 -3.19
N ARG A 231 -5.34 36.80 -3.97
CA ARG A 231 -5.30 35.73 -4.98
C ARG A 231 -4.17 35.94 -6.00
N ALA A 232 -3.66 34.81 -6.52
CA ALA A 232 -2.48 34.78 -7.39
C ALA A 232 -2.74 35.37 -8.80
N ASP A 233 -4.00 35.40 -9.26
CA ASP A 233 -4.43 36.04 -10.52
C ASP A 233 -4.11 37.55 -10.59
N ARG A 234 -3.80 38.17 -9.44
CA ARG A 234 -3.40 39.57 -9.34
C ARG A 234 -1.90 39.79 -9.49
N ILE A 235 -1.08 38.74 -9.49
CA ILE A 235 0.37 38.83 -9.67
C ILE A 235 0.70 39.46 -11.02
N ASP A 236 0.01 39.08 -12.10
CA ASP A 236 0.32 39.60 -13.45
C ASP A 236 0.05 41.10 -13.57
N LYS A 237 -1.04 41.59 -12.98
CA LYS A 237 -1.35 43.04 -12.93
C LYS A 237 -0.31 43.81 -12.10
N LEU A 238 0.18 43.22 -11.01
CA LEU A 238 1.25 43.81 -10.23
C LEU A 238 2.59 43.79 -10.97
N ARG A 239 2.87 42.72 -11.72
CA ARG A 239 4.08 42.59 -12.54
C ARG A 239 4.11 43.65 -13.64
N GLU A 240 2.99 43.85 -14.33
CA GLU A 240 2.82 44.92 -15.31
C GLU A 240 3.04 46.29 -14.66
N ARG A 241 2.39 46.54 -13.53
CA ARG A 241 2.52 47.80 -12.79
C ARG A 241 3.95 48.08 -12.32
N HIS A 242 4.67 47.06 -11.86
CA HIS A 242 6.08 47.14 -11.46
C HIS A 242 6.96 47.43 -12.67
N ARG A 243 6.75 46.72 -13.78
CA ARG A 243 7.47 46.95 -15.05
C ARG A 243 7.27 48.37 -15.59
N GLU A 244 6.05 48.88 -15.63
CA GLU A 244 5.76 50.26 -16.03
C GLU A 244 6.57 51.28 -15.22
N HIS A 245 6.66 51.06 -13.90
CA HIS A 245 7.40 51.94 -13.01
C HIS A 245 8.90 51.94 -13.31
N PHE A 246 9.50 50.78 -13.59
CA PHE A 246 10.91 50.67 -13.96
C PHE A 246 11.19 51.12 -15.41
N ASN A 247 10.21 51.02 -16.30
CA ASN A 247 10.30 51.55 -17.66
C ASN A 247 10.28 53.09 -17.71
N ALA A 248 9.60 53.76 -16.77
CA ALA A 248 9.47 55.22 -16.80
C ALA A 248 10.85 55.95 -16.75
N PRO A 249 11.80 55.59 -15.86
CA PRO A 249 13.16 56.12 -15.92
C PRO A 249 13.92 55.83 -17.21
N ILE A 250 13.71 54.67 -17.84
CA ILE A 250 14.32 54.31 -19.12
C ILE A 250 13.81 55.25 -20.22
N LEU A 251 12.49 55.42 -20.30
CA LEU A 251 11.85 56.32 -21.26
C LEU A 251 12.29 57.78 -21.06
N GLN A 252 12.45 58.22 -19.81
CA GLN A 252 12.96 59.55 -19.49
C GLN A 252 14.40 59.75 -20.00
N GLN A 253 15.28 58.77 -19.78
CA GLN A 253 16.66 58.83 -20.27
C GLN A 253 16.74 58.79 -21.79
N LEU A 254 15.92 57.95 -22.43
CA LEU A 254 15.80 57.89 -23.88
C LEU A 254 15.34 59.24 -24.45
N THR A 255 14.34 59.86 -23.83
CA THR A 255 13.83 61.20 -24.20
C THR A 255 14.93 62.26 -24.08
N TRP A 256 15.72 62.22 -23.00
CA TRP A 256 16.84 63.14 -22.82
C TRP A 256 17.95 62.92 -23.86
N ALA A 257 18.30 61.66 -24.14
CA ALA A 257 19.32 61.32 -25.14
C ALA A 257 18.89 61.72 -26.56
N ALA A 258 17.59 61.63 -26.87
CA ALA A 258 17.03 62.04 -28.15
C ALA A 258 16.77 63.55 -28.27
N GLY A 259 16.94 64.33 -27.19
CA GLY A 259 16.66 65.77 -27.17
C GLY A 259 15.17 66.13 -27.33
N GLY A 260 14.25 65.21 -27.04
CA GLY A 260 12.82 65.38 -27.29
C GLY A 260 12.06 64.04 -27.36
N GLN A 261 10.94 63.99 -28.08
CA GLN A 261 10.18 62.75 -28.29
C GLN A 261 11.01 61.75 -29.11
N PRO A 262 11.37 60.57 -28.57
CA PRO A 262 12.24 59.62 -29.27
C PRO A 262 11.52 58.92 -30.42
N SER A 263 12.19 58.79 -31.57
CA SER A 263 11.72 57.95 -32.67
C SER A 263 12.01 56.46 -32.42
N LEU A 264 11.40 55.56 -33.20
CA LEU A 264 11.76 54.12 -33.16
C LEU A 264 13.23 53.87 -33.48
N ALA A 265 13.83 54.68 -34.34
CA ALA A 265 15.25 54.58 -34.66
C ALA A 265 16.14 55.01 -33.48
N ASP A 266 15.72 56.03 -32.72
CA ASP A 266 16.42 56.45 -31.50
C ASP A 266 16.34 55.35 -30.43
N ALA A 267 15.16 54.76 -30.24
CA ALA A 267 14.97 53.64 -29.33
C ALA A 267 15.83 52.41 -29.70
N ALA A 268 15.92 52.08 -31.00
CA ALA A 268 16.71 50.94 -31.47
C ALA A 268 18.23 51.13 -31.34
N ARG A 269 18.71 52.38 -31.34
CA ARG A 269 20.14 52.72 -31.19
C ARG A 269 20.54 53.01 -29.76
N TRP A 270 19.58 53.31 -28.90
CA TRP A 270 19.84 53.66 -27.52
C TRP A 270 20.43 52.47 -26.76
N GLN A 271 21.52 52.73 -26.05
CA GLN A 271 22.09 51.79 -25.10
C GLN A 271 22.05 52.43 -23.72
N PRO A 272 21.66 51.66 -22.67
CA PRO A 272 21.73 52.16 -21.32
C PRO A 272 23.18 52.51 -20.95
N PRO A 273 23.40 53.58 -20.15
CA PRO A 273 24.74 53.89 -19.64
C PRO A 273 25.36 52.70 -18.90
N PRO A 274 26.70 52.54 -18.88
CA PRO A 274 27.37 51.39 -18.26
C PRO A 274 26.94 51.13 -16.81
N GLN A 275 26.67 52.19 -16.06
CA GLN A 275 26.26 52.12 -14.65
C GLN A 275 24.77 51.80 -14.42
N TRP A 276 23.98 51.67 -15.48
CA TRP A 276 22.53 51.50 -15.39
C TRP A 276 22.15 50.22 -14.65
N THR A 277 22.80 49.10 -14.97
CA THR A 277 22.46 47.79 -14.40
C THR A 277 22.72 47.72 -12.90
N ALA A 278 23.84 48.28 -12.41
CA ALA A 278 24.10 48.36 -10.97
C ALA A 278 23.07 49.27 -10.26
N ARG A 279 22.60 50.32 -10.93
CA ARG A 279 21.54 51.20 -10.42
C ARG A 279 20.19 50.47 -10.32
N GLU A 280 19.80 49.73 -11.35
CA GLU A 280 18.58 48.91 -11.34
C GLU A 280 18.65 47.81 -10.28
N LEU A 281 19.77 47.09 -10.17
CA LEU A 281 19.98 46.09 -9.12
C LEU A 281 19.91 46.73 -7.72
N THR A 282 20.40 47.95 -7.54
CA THR A 282 20.26 48.68 -6.27
C THR A 282 18.80 48.94 -5.93
N TRP A 283 17.98 49.35 -6.90
CA TRP A 283 16.54 49.54 -6.70
C TRP A 283 15.81 48.24 -6.39
N LEU A 284 16.13 47.17 -7.11
CA LEU A 284 15.53 45.86 -6.92
C LEU A 284 15.96 45.22 -5.59
N MET A 285 17.21 45.38 -5.17
CA MET A 285 17.68 44.94 -3.85
C MET A 285 16.92 45.67 -2.72
N ARG A 286 16.67 46.98 -2.86
CA ARG A 286 15.82 47.73 -1.91
C ARG A 286 14.39 47.20 -1.90
N ASP A 287 13.84 46.85 -3.07
CA ASP A 287 12.52 46.22 -3.16
C ASP A 287 12.50 44.82 -2.55
N ALA A 288 13.60 44.06 -2.68
CA ALA A 288 13.74 42.74 -2.09
C ALA A 288 13.79 42.81 -0.57
N ILE A 289 14.53 43.77 0.00
CA ILE A 289 14.53 44.05 1.44
C ILE A 289 13.11 44.39 1.93
N ALA A 290 12.42 45.30 1.23
CA ALA A 290 11.05 45.68 1.59
C ALA A 290 10.05 44.52 1.47
N ALA A 291 10.13 43.72 0.40
CA ALA A 291 9.29 42.55 0.22
C ALA A 291 9.57 41.49 1.29
N THR A 292 10.85 41.27 1.65
CA THR A 292 11.24 40.36 2.73
C THR A 292 10.66 40.78 4.07
N ALA A 293 10.74 42.07 4.41
CA ALA A 293 10.13 42.61 5.64
C ALA A 293 8.61 42.42 5.65
N LEU A 294 7.92 42.66 4.53
CA LEU A 294 6.48 42.42 4.40
C LEU A 294 6.14 40.93 4.55
N LEU A 295 6.92 40.02 3.97
CA LEU A 295 6.71 38.57 4.07
C LEU A 295 6.89 38.07 5.50
N ARG A 296 7.95 38.50 6.19
CA ARG A 296 8.21 38.17 7.60
C ARG A 296 7.10 38.69 8.50
N PHE A 297 6.69 39.94 8.32
CA PHE A 297 5.57 40.54 9.03
C PHE A 297 4.26 39.77 8.77
N ALA A 298 3.96 39.46 7.50
CA ALA A 298 2.75 38.74 7.09
C ALA A 298 2.66 37.36 7.72
N ARG A 299 3.78 36.63 7.77
CA ARG A 299 3.89 35.32 8.43
C ARG A 299 3.53 35.44 9.91
N THR A 300 4.21 36.31 10.65
CA THR A 300 4.00 36.45 12.10
C THR A 300 2.60 36.98 12.41
N MET A 301 2.07 37.90 11.60
CA MET A 301 0.70 38.39 11.75
C MET A 301 -0.31 37.26 11.56
N SER A 302 -0.10 36.38 10.58
CA SER A 302 -0.97 35.23 10.36
C SER A 302 -0.83 34.17 11.45
N ASP A 303 0.34 34.02 12.05
CA ASP A 303 0.63 32.94 13.00
C ASP A 303 0.35 33.27 14.45
N GLU A 304 0.65 34.50 14.86
CA GLU A 304 0.64 34.96 16.25
C GLU A 304 -0.25 36.20 16.46
N GLY A 305 -0.68 36.86 15.37
CA GLY A 305 -1.54 38.04 15.41
C GLY A 305 -0.79 39.36 15.22
N LEU A 306 -1.56 40.45 15.05
CA LEU A 306 -1.02 41.75 14.66
C LEU A 306 -0.13 42.40 15.71
N ALA A 307 -0.48 42.29 17.01
CA ALA A 307 0.30 42.90 18.08
C ALA A 307 1.72 42.31 18.14
N SER A 308 1.83 40.98 18.16
CA SER A 308 3.12 40.28 18.16
C SER A 308 3.93 40.55 16.89
N ALA A 309 3.28 40.64 15.72
CA ALA A 309 3.98 41.00 14.48
C ALA A 309 4.53 42.42 14.51
N ALA A 310 3.75 43.39 15.03
CA ALA A 310 4.15 44.78 15.15
C ALA A 310 5.33 44.97 16.12
N GLU A 311 5.36 44.21 17.21
CA GLU A 311 6.45 44.21 18.17
C GLU A 311 7.73 43.58 17.59
N LYS A 312 7.64 42.33 17.10
CA LYS A 312 8.79 41.55 16.64
C LYS A 312 9.48 42.11 15.40
N HIS A 313 8.73 42.71 14.48
CA HIS A 313 9.25 43.13 13.17
C HIS A 313 9.38 44.65 13.04
N ARG A 314 9.31 45.40 14.14
CA ARG A 314 9.37 46.87 14.09
C ARG A 314 10.65 47.38 13.45
N ASP A 315 11.79 46.90 13.93
CA ASP A 315 13.12 47.34 13.48
C ASP A 315 13.39 46.90 12.05
N GLU A 316 12.95 45.69 11.67
CA GLU A 316 12.99 45.23 10.28
C GLU A 316 12.21 46.19 9.36
N LEU A 317 10.99 46.57 9.75
CA LEU A 317 10.19 47.51 8.96
C LEU A 317 10.79 48.93 8.92
N VAL A 318 11.47 49.40 9.98
CA VAL A 318 12.21 50.68 9.96
C VAL A 318 13.35 50.62 8.95
N ALA A 319 14.16 49.57 9.00
CA ALA A 319 15.30 49.41 8.10
C ALA A 319 14.84 49.33 6.64
N ALA A 320 13.75 48.61 6.38
CA ALA A 320 13.13 48.53 5.05
C ALA A 320 12.50 49.85 4.58
N ASP A 321 11.80 50.59 5.46
CA ASP A 321 11.23 51.91 5.11
C ASP A 321 12.33 52.91 4.73
N GLY A 322 13.47 52.86 5.42
CA GLY A 322 14.64 53.69 5.14
C GLY A 322 15.29 53.43 3.78
N CYS A 323 14.85 52.41 3.02
CA CYS A 323 15.35 52.13 1.67
C CYS A 323 14.74 53.03 0.58
N LEU A 324 13.59 53.68 0.85
CA LEU A 324 12.95 54.60 -0.10
C LEU A 324 12.93 56.03 0.44
N THR A 325 13.26 56.97 -0.44
CA THR A 325 13.04 58.40 -0.22
C THR A 325 11.57 58.79 -0.40
N ASP A 326 11.17 59.97 0.08
CA ASP A 326 9.80 60.48 -0.12
C ASP A 326 9.42 60.65 -1.59
N ALA A 327 10.37 61.06 -2.42
CA ALA A 327 10.19 61.18 -3.86
C ALA A 327 9.92 59.80 -4.51
N GLU A 328 10.70 58.78 -4.14
CA GLU A 328 10.52 57.41 -4.62
C GLU A 328 9.20 56.81 -4.14
N ARG A 329 8.80 57.05 -2.88
CA ARG A 329 7.50 56.64 -2.34
C ARG A 329 6.33 57.26 -3.12
N THR A 330 6.45 58.55 -3.43
CA THR A 330 5.45 59.27 -4.22
C THR A 330 5.40 58.71 -5.64
N ALA A 331 6.55 58.52 -6.29
CA ALA A 331 6.63 57.95 -7.64
C ALA A 331 6.05 56.53 -7.73
N ALA A 332 6.27 55.69 -6.72
CA ALA A 332 5.68 54.34 -6.65
C ALA A 332 4.15 54.35 -6.55
N THR A 333 3.56 55.45 -6.05
CA THR A 333 2.11 55.62 -5.88
C THR A 333 1.45 56.24 -7.12
N ARG A 334 2.17 57.07 -7.88
CA ARG A 334 1.63 57.74 -9.09
C ARG A 334 1.22 56.72 -10.14
N ARG A 335 -0.05 56.70 -10.52
CA ARG A 335 -0.60 55.78 -11.52
C ARG A 335 -1.48 56.52 -12.53
N PRO A 336 -1.55 56.07 -13.80
CA PRO A 336 -2.58 56.48 -14.73
C PRO A 336 -3.99 56.13 -14.20
N GLU A 337 -5.00 56.87 -14.67
CA GLU A 337 -6.39 56.55 -14.35
C GLU A 337 -6.76 55.16 -14.91
N GLY A 338 -7.45 54.34 -14.11
CA GLY A 338 -7.79 52.95 -14.47
C GLY A 338 -6.67 51.91 -14.24
N ALA A 339 -5.42 52.32 -13.99
CA ALA A 339 -4.33 51.39 -13.70
C ALA A 339 -4.49 50.69 -12.34
N TYR A 340 -3.80 49.55 -12.16
CA TYR A 340 -3.89 48.72 -10.96
C TYR A 340 -3.67 49.55 -9.68
N SER A 341 -4.51 49.33 -8.66
CA SER A 341 -4.65 50.23 -7.52
C SER A 341 -3.54 50.13 -6.47
N HIS A 342 -2.74 49.08 -6.51
CA HIS A 342 -1.64 48.88 -5.57
C HIS A 342 -0.39 49.66 -6.05
N PRO A 343 0.46 50.16 -5.14
CA PRO A 343 1.73 50.78 -5.49
C PRO A 343 2.61 49.87 -6.35
N ALA A 344 3.49 50.47 -7.15
CA ALA A 344 4.40 49.69 -7.98
C ALA A 344 5.51 49.00 -7.16
N ARG A 345 5.88 49.57 -6.00
CA ARG A 345 7.00 49.10 -5.17
C ARG A 345 6.56 48.73 -3.74
N PRO A 346 7.06 47.62 -3.17
CA PRO A 346 6.66 47.14 -1.84
C PRO A 346 7.00 48.12 -0.71
N GLY A 347 8.09 48.90 -0.84
CA GLY A 347 8.50 49.84 0.20
C GLY A 347 7.45 50.91 0.54
N ARG A 348 6.51 51.21 -0.38
CA ARG A 348 5.38 52.09 -0.06
C ARG A 348 4.43 51.47 0.98
N TYR A 349 4.21 50.16 0.91
CA TYR A 349 3.40 49.47 1.90
C TYR A 349 4.13 49.27 3.22
N VAL A 350 5.44 49.05 3.22
CA VAL A 350 6.24 49.10 4.46
C VAL A 350 6.03 50.44 5.17
N HIS A 351 6.14 51.55 4.43
CA HIS A 351 5.88 52.89 4.97
C HIS A 351 4.47 53.04 5.56
N ASP A 352 3.45 52.59 4.82
CA ASP A 352 2.05 52.66 5.25
C ASP A 352 1.80 51.84 6.52
N LEU A 353 2.56 50.77 6.80
CA LEU A 353 2.45 49.97 8.02
C LEU A 353 3.07 50.68 9.23
N LEU A 354 4.15 51.46 9.07
CA LEU A 354 4.83 52.09 10.21
C LEU A 354 4.02 53.15 10.92
N GLN A 355 3.16 53.87 10.19
CA GLN A 355 2.34 54.95 10.74
C GLN A 355 1.27 54.46 11.73
N PRO A 356 0.46 53.43 11.42
CA PRO A 356 -0.49 52.86 12.37
C PRO A 356 0.16 52.04 13.48
N LEU A 357 1.34 51.44 13.26
CA LEU A 357 2.00 50.51 14.19
C LEU A 357 3.05 51.18 15.09
N ARG A 358 2.89 52.47 15.38
CA ARG A 358 3.81 53.18 16.28
C ARG A 358 3.72 52.63 17.71
N PRO A 359 4.84 52.50 18.44
CA PRO A 359 4.84 52.07 19.84
C PRO A 359 3.89 52.94 20.69
N GLY A 360 3.17 52.30 21.61
CA GLY A 360 2.23 52.98 22.52
C GLY A 360 0.87 53.34 21.92
N ARG A 361 0.62 53.06 20.63
CA ARG A 361 -0.69 53.27 20.00
C ARG A 361 -1.57 52.03 20.14
N THR A 362 -2.81 52.20 20.58
CA THR A 362 -3.78 51.11 20.67
C THR A 362 -4.18 50.60 19.29
N ILE A 363 -4.07 49.28 19.07
CA ILE A 363 -4.51 48.62 17.84
C ILE A 363 -6.04 48.51 17.88
N THR A 364 -6.70 49.27 17.01
CA THR A 364 -8.16 49.22 16.83
C THR A 364 -8.55 48.28 15.69
N ALA A 365 -9.80 47.81 15.63
CA ALA A 365 -10.29 47.00 14.52
C ALA A 365 -10.09 47.67 13.14
N LYS A 366 -10.25 49.00 13.06
CA LYS A 366 -9.97 49.77 11.83
C LYS A 366 -8.48 49.70 11.44
N THR A 367 -7.59 49.76 12.43
CA THR A 367 -6.14 49.63 12.23
C THR A 367 -5.80 48.24 11.73
N GLU A 368 -6.42 47.21 12.31
CA GLU A 368 -6.23 45.83 11.91
C GLU A 368 -6.68 45.58 10.47
N THR A 369 -7.86 46.06 10.06
CA THR A 369 -8.32 45.97 8.66
C THR A 369 -7.36 46.68 7.70
N TYR A 370 -6.95 47.90 8.03
CA TYR A 370 -6.01 48.69 7.23
C TYR A 370 -4.67 47.97 7.01
N VAL A 371 -4.14 47.34 8.06
CA VAL A 371 -2.89 46.57 7.99
C VAL A 371 -3.09 45.29 7.18
N LYS A 372 -4.17 44.54 7.43
CA LYS A 372 -4.49 43.31 6.69
C LYS A 372 -4.55 43.53 5.18
N GLU A 373 -5.19 44.61 4.72
CA GLU A 373 -5.28 44.95 3.29
C GLU A 373 -3.91 45.12 2.61
N ARG A 374 -2.94 45.71 3.30
CA ARG A 374 -1.58 45.95 2.76
C ARG A 374 -0.71 44.72 2.83
N VAL A 375 -0.76 44.01 3.95
CA VAL A 375 0.01 42.80 4.21
C VAL A 375 -0.45 41.64 3.34
N ALA A 376 -1.72 41.62 2.92
CA ALA A 376 -2.24 40.62 1.98
C ALA A 376 -1.52 40.61 0.62
N MET A 377 -0.77 41.67 0.27
CA MET A 377 0.01 41.76 -0.96
C MET A 377 1.46 41.26 -0.80
N ALA A 378 1.91 40.92 0.41
CA ALA A 378 3.30 40.57 0.69
C ALA A 378 3.83 39.47 -0.24
N ARG A 379 3.08 38.35 -0.37
CA ARG A 379 3.45 37.25 -1.28
C ARG A 379 3.56 37.71 -2.74
N ASN A 380 2.62 38.51 -3.21
CA ASN A 380 2.58 38.95 -4.59
C ASN A 380 3.76 39.90 -4.92
N TYR A 381 4.08 40.84 -4.02
CA TYR A 381 5.30 41.65 -4.17
C TYR A 381 6.56 40.80 -4.12
N GLY A 382 6.63 39.82 -3.22
CA GLY A 382 7.78 38.93 -3.15
C GLY A 382 8.03 38.20 -4.48
N VAL A 383 6.99 37.63 -5.08
CA VAL A 383 7.08 36.96 -6.39
C VAL A 383 7.51 37.94 -7.48
N VAL A 384 6.87 39.10 -7.58
CA VAL A 384 7.17 40.08 -8.64
C VAL A 384 8.62 40.59 -8.54
N VAL A 385 9.09 40.90 -7.34
CA VAL A 385 10.45 41.39 -7.12
C VAL A 385 11.47 40.28 -7.37
N PHE A 386 11.21 39.06 -6.90
CA PHE A 386 12.09 37.91 -7.14
C PHE A 386 12.22 37.64 -8.65
N ASP A 387 11.10 37.60 -9.38
CA ASP A 387 11.09 37.40 -10.83
C ASP A 387 11.87 38.51 -11.55
N ALA A 388 11.69 39.78 -11.15
CA ALA A 388 12.39 40.92 -11.75
C ALA A 388 13.92 40.87 -11.52
N VAL A 389 14.36 40.50 -10.32
CA VAL A 389 15.80 40.30 -10.03
C VAL A 389 16.36 39.15 -10.84
N ALA A 390 15.68 38.00 -10.85
CA ALA A 390 16.11 36.82 -11.59
C ALA A 390 16.18 37.08 -13.10
N GLU A 391 15.21 37.81 -13.66
CA GLU A 391 15.20 38.23 -15.07
C GLU A 391 16.37 39.15 -15.38
N LEU A 392 16.61 40.19 -14.56
CA LEU A 392 17.73 41.10 -14.77
C LEU A 392 19.09 40.39 -14.70
N ILE A 393 19.26 39.48 -13.74
CA ILE A 393 20.52 38.74 -13.59
C ILE A 393 20.73 37.72 -14.72
N ARG A 394 19.68 37.03 -15.17
CA ARG A 394 19.80 36.12 -16.33
C ARG A 394 20.22 36.84 -17.62
N ASN A 395 19.85 38.11 -17.75
CA ASN A 395 20.20 38.94 -18.91
C ASN A 395 21.56 39.66 -18.78
N LEU A 396 22.31 39.44 -17.68
CA LEU A 396 23.70 39.88 -17.58
C LEU A 396 24.56 38.95 -18.46
N ASP A 397 24.89 39.38 -19.68
CA ASP A 397 25.78 38.70 -20.63
C ASP A 397 27.25 38.67 -20.16
N GLU A 398 27.52 38.20 -18.95
CA GLU A 398 28.83 38.14 -18.27
C GLU A 398 29.56 39.50 -18.13
N ARG A 399 28.92 40.60 -18.52
CA ARG A 399 29.50 41.95 -18.42
C ARG A 399 29.65 42.36 -16.96
N PRO A 400 30.82 42.87 -16.55
CA PRO A 400 31.03 43.32 -15.19
C PRO A 400 30.15 44.54 -14.88
N LEU A 401 29.72 44.65 -13.63
CA LEU A 401 28.92 45.78 -13.15
C LEU A 401 29.79 47.05 -13.06
N HIS A 402 29.22 48.18 -13.48
CA HIS A 402 29.80 49.51 -13.26
C HIS A 402 28.92 50.28 -12.27
N ASN A 403 29.49 50.87 -11.24
CA ASN A 403 28.71 51.66 -10.26
C ASN A 403 28.64 53.16 -10.61
N CYS A 404 29.69 53.69 -11.22
CA CYS A 404 29.81 55.08 -11.70
C CYS A 404 30.36 55.09 -13.14
N TRP A 405 30.26 56.25 -13.78
CA TRP A 405 30.63 56.48 -15.18
C TRP A 405 32.11 56.16 -15.50
N ASP A 406 33.00 56.18 -14.51
CA ASP A 406 34.45 56.05 -14.61
C ASP A 406 35.01 54.86 -13.80
N THR A 407 34.18 53.93 -13.33
CA THR A 407 34.62 52.81 -12.46
C THR A 407 35.39 53.26 -11.22
N CYS A 408 35.09 54.43 -10.68
CA CYS A 408 35.69 55.02 -9.48
C CYS A 408 35.49 54.24 -8.18
N ARG A 409 34.42 53.43 -8.07
CA ARG A 409 34.06 52.67 -6.86
C ARG A 409 33.35 51.36 -7.23
N PRO A 410 33.52 50.29 -6.44
CA PRO A 410 32.71 49.07 -6.60
C PRO A 410 31.24 49.34 -6.25
N TRP A 411 30.33 48.47 -6.69
CA TRP A 411 28.91 48.56 -6.32
C TRP A 411 28.72 48.34 -4.81
N GLN A 412 28.11 49.31 -4.13
CA GLN A 412 27.92 49.29 -2.68
C GLN A 412 26.53 49.79 -2.28
N SER A 413 26.02 49.32 -1.14
CA SER A 413 24.78 49.81 -0.56
C SER A 413 24.83 49.88 0.96
N ALA A 414 24.77 51.11 1.50
CA ALA A 414 24.66 51.32 2.94
C ALA A 414 23.33 50.77 3.53
N HIS A 415 22.30 50.61 2.71
CA HIS A 415 21.01 50.06 3.17
C HIS A 415 21.10 48.57 3.48
N LEU A 416 21.97 47.81 2.79
CA LEU A 416 22.17 46.39 3.08
C LEU A 416 22.78 46.21 4.47
N ARG A 417 23.80 47.01 4.81
CA ARG A 417 24.39 47.00 6.17
C ARG A 417 23.38 47.38 7.25
N LYS A 418 22.55 48.41 7.01
CA LYS A 418 21.47 48.80 7.94
C LYS A 418 20.43 47.68 8.11
N TRP A 419 20.10 46.97 7.03
CA TRP A 419 19.23 45.81 7.07
C TRP A 419 19.83 44.69 7.91
N ARG A 420 21.09 44.33 7.71
CA ARG A 420 21.79 43.32 8.53
C ARG A 420 21.87 43.70 10.00
N ALA A 421 22.12 44.95 10.32
CA ALA A 421 22.11 45.43 11.70
C ALA A 421 20.75 45.24 12.39
N ALA A 422 19.64 45.32 11.63
CA ALA A 422 18.30 45.16 12.17
C ALA A 422 17.84 43.70 12.24
N VAL A 423 18.24 42.85 11.27
CA VAL A 423 17.63 41.52 11.09
C VAL A 423 18.60 40.35 11.17
N GLY A 424 19.91 40.62 11.18
CA GLY A 424 20.96 39.61 11.08
C GLY A 424 20.92 38.82 9.77
N PHE A 425 21.36 37.56 9.85
CA PHE A 425 21.40 36.62 8.73
C PHE A 425 20.48 35.43 9.00
N ALA A 426 19.58 35.13 8.05
CA ALA A 426 18.75 33.92 8.13
C ALA A 426 19.54 32.66 7.74
N ARG A 427 20.50 32.81 6.83
CA ARG A 427 21.45 31.77 6.41
C ARG A 427 22.83 32.11 6.93
N ALA A 428 23.59 31.10 7.36
CA ALA A 428 24.92 31.31 7.89
C ALA A 428 25.86 31.84 6.79
N PRO A 429 26.38 33.08 6.91
CA PRO A 429 27.15 33.72 5.83
C PRO A 429 28.51 33.06 5.59
N ASP A 430 29.07 32.40 6.60
CA ASP A 430 30.29 31.59 6.56
C ASP A 430 30.15 30.31 5.71
N SER A 431 28.92 29.89 5.42
CA SER A 431 28.60 28.76 4.54
C SER A 431 28.12 29.18 3.14
N TRP A 432 28.09 30.49 2.86
CA TRP A 432 27.57 31.01 1.59
C TRP A 432 28.64 30.98 0.49
N GLU A 433 28.63 29.90 -0.30
CA GLU A 433 29.61 29.63 -1.36
C GLU A 433 29.25 30.20 -2.74
N GLN A 434 28.19 30.99 -2.84
CA GLN A 434 27.80 31.62 -4.09
C GLN A 434 28.91 32.54 -4.62
N PRO A 435 29.41 32.35 -5.85
CA PRO A 435 30.32 33.31 -6.48
C PRO A 435 29.66 34.70 -6.60
N PRO A 436 30.36 35.79 -6.26
CA PRO A 436 29.81 37.13 -6.37
C PRO A 436 29.60 37.53 -7.83
N LEU A 437 28.65 38.44 -8.08
CA LEU A 437 28.55 39.10 -9.39
C LEU A 437 29.85 39.83 -9.74
N ALA A 438 30.25 39.78 -11.00
CA ALA A 438 31.46 40.46 -11.47
C ALA A 438 31.31 41.98 -11.39
N ASP A 439 32.34 42.67 -10.89
CA ASP A 439 32.45 44.13 -10.84
C ASP A 439 33.60 44.58 -11.73
N ALA A 440 33.45 45.73 -12.38
CA ALA A 440 34.50 46.30 -13.23
C ALA A 440 35.63 46.94 -12.40
N HIS A 441 35.35 47.29 -11.15
CA HIS A 441 36.32 47.84 -10.21
C HIS A 441 37.20 46.73 -9.59
N PRO A 442 38.54 46.91 -9.49
CA PRO A 442 39.44 45.90 -8.91
C PRO A 442 39.13 45.55 -7.44
N ASP A 443 38.71 46.53 -6.64
CA ASP A 443 38.26 46.32 -5.25
C ASP A 443 36.88 45.65 -5.11
N GLY A 444 36.24 45.24 -6.22
CA GLY A 444 35.04 44.40 -6.17
C GLY A 444 35.35 43.00 -5.61
N PRO A 445 34.37 42.32 -5.00
CA PRO A 445 34.58 40.98 -4.46
C PRO A 445 34.85 39.97 -5.58
N THR A 446 35.95 39.23 -5.48
CA THR A 446 36.35 38.20 -6.47
C THR A 446 36.15 36.76 -5.98
N SER A 447 35.92 36.57 -4.68
CA SER A 447 35.69 35.29 -4.02
C SER A 447 34.37 35.28 -3.24
N ALA A 448 33.83 34.09 -3.01
CA ALA A 448 32.56 33.91 -2.30
C ALA A 448 32.63 34.44 -0.86
N LEU A 449 31.48 34.84 -0.31
CA LEU A 449 31.38 35.41 1.04
C LEU A 449 32.00 34.49 2.11
N ALA A 450 31.71 33.19 2.05
CA ALA A 450 32.30 32.19 2.94
C ALA A 450 33.84 32.24 2.96
N GLN A 451 34.46 32.36 1.78
CA GLN A 451 35.91 32.40 1.64
C GLN A 451 36.49 33.72 2.18
N ARG A 452 35.81 34.85 1.94
CA ARG A 452 36.24 36.16 2.47
C ARG A 452 36.18 36.17 3.99
N LEU A 453 35.11 35.62 4.58
CA LEU A 453 34.93 35.50 6.03
C LEU A 453 35.96 34.56 6.69
N ALA A 454 36.38 33.49 6.02
CA ALA A 454 37.42 32.61 6.53
C ALA A 454 38.79 33.31 6.69
N THR A 455 39.00 34.44 6.01
CA THR A 455 40.26 35.19 5.98
C THR A 455 40.26 36.48 6.80
N THR A 456 39.16 36.80 7.49
CA THR A 456 39.01 38.05 8.24
C THR A 456 38.29 37.83 9.57
N GLU A 457 38.58 38.67 10.56
CA GLU A 457 37.87 38.70 11.86
C GLU A 457 36.77 39.78 11.91
N LEU A 458 36.53 40.47 10.79
CA LEU A 458 35.47 41.50 10.70
C LEU A 458 34.07 40.91 10.82
N ASP A 459 33.12 41.72 11.30
CA ASP A 459 31.70 41.36 11.36
C ASP A 459 31.20 40.96 9.95
N PRO A 460 30.51 39.81 9.78
CA PRO A 460 29.93 39.43 8.50
C PRO A 460 29.09 40.52 7.82
N ALA A 461 28.41 41.39 8.58
CA ALA A 461 27.64 42.51 8.04
C ALA A 461 28.51 43.64 7.43
N GLU A 462 29.79 43.72 7.79
CA GLU A 462 30.76 44.65 7.21
C GLU A 462 31.43 44.09 5.95
N VAL A 463 31.50 42.76 5.83
CA VAL A 463 32.15 42.03 4.73
C VAL A 463 31.17 41.73 3.58
N GLU A 464 29.89 41.47 3.87
CA GLU A 464 28.86 41.23 2.86
C GLU A 464 28.77 42.41 1.87
N ALA A 465 28.82 42.08 0.59
CA ALA A 465 28.62 43.00 -0.52
C ALA A 465 27.30 42.68 -1.25
N PRO A 466 26.66 43.66 -1.89
CA PRO A 466 25.46 43.41 -2.70
C PRO A 466 25.64 42.33 -3.78
N HIS A 467 26.88 42.13 -4.25
CA HIS A 467 27.26 41.10 -5.23
C HIS A 467 27.07 39.67 -4.75
N ASP A 468 27.03 39.43 -3.43
CA ASP A 468 26.93 38.07 -2.88
C ASP A 468 25.53 37.47 -3.05
N LEU A 469 24.51 38.30 -3.34
CA LEU A 469 23.12 37.89 -3.55
C LEU A 469 22.48 37.16 -2.36
N LEU A 470 23.07 37.22 -1.16
CA LEU A 470 22.50 36.63 0.05
C LEU A 470 21.15 37.29 0.43
N TRP A 471 21.00 38.59 0.15
CA TRP A 471 19.73 39.32 0.26
C TRP A 471 18.62 38.79 -0.68
N LEU A 472 18.98 38.17 -1.81
CA LEU A 472 18.02 37.52 -2.71
C LEU A 472 17.57 36.16 -2.15
N ALA A 473 18.48 35.45 -1.48
CA ALA A 473 18.14 34.22 -0.76
C ALA A 473 17.20 34.51 0.43
N ASP A 474 17.39 35.63 1.15
CA ASP A 474 16.46 36.05 2.21
C ASP A 474 15.03 36.25 1.68
N LEU A 475 14.88 36.82 0.47
CA LEU A 475 13.59 36.98 -0.19
C LEU A 475 12.99 35.62 -0.57
N ALA A 476 13.80 34.72 -1.14
CA ALA A 476 13.37 33.38 -1.50
C ALA A 476 12.92 32.57 -0.27
N ASP A 477 13.63 32.68 0.86
CA ASP A 477 13.26 32.06 2.13
C ASP A 477 11.95 32.64 2.69
N GLY A 478 11.76 33.96 2.56
CA GLY A 478 10.49 34.61 2.88
C GLY A 478 9.32 34.06 2.07
N LEU A 479 9.53 33.80 0.76
CA LEU A 479 8.53 33.19 -0.13
C LEU A 479 8.28 31.71 0.19
N ALA A 480 9.33 30.95 0.47
CA ALA A 480 9.28 29.51 0.74
C ALA A 480 8.23 29.17 1.81
N LEU A 481 8.14 29.99 2.85
CA LEU A 481 7.21 29.84 3.97
C LEU A 481 5.72 29.95 3.61
N PHE A 482 5.40 30.64 2.50
CA PHE A 482 4.04 30.72 1.94
C PHE A 482 3.73 29.58 0.97
N HIS A 483 4.77 28.85 0.55
CA HIS A 483 4.67 27.67 -0.31
C HIS A 483 4.84 26.35 0.46
N GLY A 484 4.94 26.42 1.80
CA GLY A 484 5.01 25.24 2.67
C GLY A 484 6.42 24.73 2.94
N ASN A 485 7.44 25.45 2.48
CA ASN A 485 8.84 25.14 2.70
C ASN A 485 9.39 25.91 3.92
N GLU A 486 10.36 25.34 4.63
CA GLU A 486 11.04 26.02 5.75
C GLU A 486 11.99 27.12 5.26
N SER A 487 12.64 26.87 4.13
CA SER A 487 13.53 27.78 3.40
C SER A 487 13.54 27.39 1.92
N ALA A 488 14.04 28.27 1.05
CA ALA A 488 14.25 27.95 -0.35
C ALA A 488 15.40 26.94 -0.50
N THR A 489 15.32 26.07 -1.49
CA THR A 489 16.47 25.26 -1.89
C THR A 489 17.45 26.13 -2.67
N VAL A 490 18.74 25.90 -2.47
CA VAL A 490 19.82 26.70 -3.07
C VAL A 490 20.78 25.78 -3.79
N ARG A 491 21.05 26.10 -5.05
CA ARG A 491 22.18 25.54 -5.79
C ARG A 491 23.07 26.70 -6.27
N HIS A 492 24.29 26.74 -5.76
CA HIS A 492 25.27 27.76 -6.13
C HIS A 492 25.69 27.58 -7.59
N ALA A 493 25.58 28.64 -8.38
CA ALA A 493 25.86 28.63 -9.82
C ALA A 493 26.26 30.04 -10.30
N ARG A 494 26.84 30.14 -11.51
CA ARG A 494 27.02 31.43 -12.21
C ARG A 494 25.89 31.63 -13.22
N PRO A 495 25.41 32.86 -13.45
CA PRO A 495 25.81 34.12 -12.78
C PRO A 495 25.16 34.35 -11.40
N ALA A 496 24.14 33.58 -11.02
CA ALA A 496 23.43 33.71 -9.74
C ALA A 496 23.07 32.34 -9.15
N PRO A 497 22.73 32.26 -7.84
CA PRO A 497 22.23 31.03 -7.25
C PRO A 497 20.90 30.66 -7.87
N ASP A 498 20.72 29.37 -8.13
CA ASP A 498 19.43 28.79 -8.47
C ASP A 498 18.64 28.57 -7.18
N LEU A 499 17.57 29.34 -7.01
CA LEU A 499 16.76 29.43 -5.81
C LEU A 499 15.34 28.93 -6.11
N ASP A 500 14.97 27.79 -5.54
CA ASP A 500 13.61 27.25 -5.66
C ASP A 500 12.89 27.28 -4.31
N TYR A 501 11.87 28.14 -4.23
CA TYR A 501 10.99 28.32 -3.08
C TYR A 501 9.65 27.58 -3.22
N ARG A 502 9.34 27.00 -4.39
CA ARG A 502 8.02 26.43 -4.71
C ARG A 502 7.99 24.93 -4.51
N THR A 503 9.04 24.22 -4.92
CA THR A 503 9.04 22.76 -4.91
C THR A 503 9.23 22.22 -3.50
N PRO A 504 8.30 21.43 -2.95
CA PRO A 504 8.49 20.74 -1.68
C PRO A 504 9.67 19.79 -1.77
N ASN A 505 10.45 19.64 -0.70
CA ASN A 505 11.59 18.74 -0.68
C ASN A 505 11.12 17.28 -0.98
N PRO A 506 11.54 16.66 -2.11
CA PRO A 506 10.94 15.43 -2.64
C PRO A 506 11.18 14.15 -1.80
N GLY A 507 11.97 14.25 -0.72
CA GLY A 507 12.40 13.09 0.07
C GLY A 507 11.48 12.64 1.19
N ARG A 508 10.40 13.37 1.53
CA ARG A 508 9.51 13.00 2.64
C ARG A 508 8.13 12.57 2.16
N PRO A 509 7.71 11.32 2.44
CA PRO A 509 6.33 10.91 2.22
C PRO A 509 5.39 11.85 2.96
N GLU A 510 4.37 12.34 2.28
CA GLU A 510 3.37 13.21 2.88
C GLU A 510 2.57 12.44 3.95
N ALA A 511 2.93 12.61 5.22
CA ALA A 511 2.21 12.03 6.36
C ALA A 511 0.95 12.86 6.66
N GLY A 512 0.01 12.86 5.71
CA GLY A 512 -1.27 13.56 5.83
C GLY A 512 -2.27 12.92 6.80
N SER A 513 -1.95 11.76 7.36
CA SER A 513 -2.67 11.09 8.45
C SER A 513 -1.81 9.94 9.00
N LEU A 514 -2.23 9.37 10.13
CA LEU A 514 -1.61 8.17 10.71
C LEU A 514 -1.59 7.01 9.72
N SER A 515 -2.70 6.77 9.03
CA SER A 515 -2.84 5.70 8.03
C SER A 515 -1.86 5.85 6.87
N LEU A 516 -1.70 7.09 6.36
CA LEU A 516 -0.80 7.39 5.23
C LEU A 516 0.67 7.27 5.63
N ALA A 517 1.03 7.78 6.82
CA ALA A 517 2.38 7.70 7.36
C ALA A 517 2.81 6.24 7.58
N ALA A 518 1.94 5.42 8.17
CA ALA A 518 2.21 4.01 8.41
C ALA A 518 2.25 3.18 7.11
N ALA A 519 1.37 3.47 6.14
CA ALA A 519 1.32 2.75 4.86
C ALA A 519 2.63 2.85 4.08
N GLY A 520 3.21 4.05 3.97
CA GLY A 520 4.47 4.26 3.24
C GLY A 520 5.63 3.43 3.81
N VAL A 521 5.82 3.49 5.13
CA VAL A 521 6.87 2.72 5.81
C VAL A 521 6.58 1.22 5.71
N ALA A 522 5.33 0.80 5.92
CA ALA A 522 4.95 -0.61 5.82
C ALA A 522 5.15 -1.19 4.41
N GLN A 523 4.96 -0.37 3.36
CA GLN A 523 5.18 -0.77 1.99
C GLN A 523 6.67 -0.97 1.69
N LEU A 524 7.54 -0.05 2.12
CA LEU A 524 8.99 -0.21 1.98
C LEU A 524 9.50 -1.47 2.70
N VAL A 525 8.98 -1.73 3.90
CA VAL A 525 9.29 -2.97 4.64
C VAL A 525 8.78 -4.20 3.92
N ALA A 526 7.60 -4.14 3.29
CA ALA A 526 7.08 -5.25 2.47
C ALA A 526 7.97 -5.55 1.26
N PHE A 527 8.67 -4.54 0.72
CA PHE A 527 9.64 -4.69 -0.36
C PHE A 527 11.06 -5.04 0.11
N GLY A 528 11.23 -5.36 1.39
CA GLY A 528 12.49 -5.89 1.92
C GLY A 528 13.40 -4.85 2.57
N ALA A 529 12.99 -3.57 2.63
CA ALA A 529 13.73 -2.59 3.42
C ALA A 529 13.69 -3.01 4.90
N ALA A 530 14.84 -3.15 5.53
CA ALA A 530 14.96 -3.55 6.90
C ALA A 530 14.88 -2.32 7.80
N PRO A 531 13.89 -2.20 8.71
CA PRO A 531 13.95 -1.10 9.65
C PRO A 531 15.21 -1.23 10.55
N PRO A 532 15.72 -0.14 11.14
CA PRO A 532 16.95 -0.18 11.94
C PRO A 532 16.77 -0.98 13.24
N PRO A 533 17.82 -1.59 13.82
CA PRO A 533 17.71 -2.31 15.09
C PRO A 533 17.38 -1.38 16.27
N ARG A 534 17.73 -0.09 16.16
CA ARG A 534 17.47 0.95 17.16
C ARG A 534 17.02 2.25 16.48
N CYS A 535 15.93 2.83 16.96
CA CYS A 535 15.44 4.16 16.60
C CYS A 535 14.64 4.75 17.77
N GLY A 536 14.77 6.05 17.98
CA GLY A 536 14.10 6.83 19.03
C GLY A 536 12.67 7.23 18.66
N THR A 537 12.49 7.65 17.42
CA THR A 537 11.29 8.33 16.92
C THR A 537 10.76 7.70 15.65
N TRP A 538 9.51 8.01 15.29
CA TRP A 538 8.93 7.58 14.01
C TRP A 538 9.65 8.20 12.81
N ALA A 539 10.11 9.45 12.92
CA ALA A 539 10.87 10.13 11.87
C ALA A 539 12.19 9.40 11.58
N GLU A 540 12.97 9.07 12.62
CA GLU A 540 14.21 8.29 12.48
C GLU A 540 13.94 6.90 11.86
N LEU A 541 12.84 6.25 12.24
CA LEU A 541 12.43 4.97 11.67
C LEU A 541 12.13 5.10 10.16
N ALA A 542 11.33 6.10 9.78
CA ALA A 542 10.93 6.31 8.39
C ALA A 542 12.14 6.69 7.51
N ASP A 543 13.01 7.58 8.00
CA ASP A 543 14.22 8.01 7.28
C ASP A 543 15.19 6.83 7.10
N ALA A 544 15.41 6.02 8.14
CA ALA A 544 16.29 4.84 8.05
C ALA A 544 15.75 3.77 7.09
N VAL A 545 14.44 3.50 7.12
CA VAL A 545 13.79 2.57 6.16
C VAL A 545 13.88 3.13 4.74
N GLY A 546 13.67 4.43 4.55
CA GLY A 546 13.81 5.09 3.24
C GLY A 546 15.23 5.06 2.68
N ALA A 547 16.24 5.14 3.56
CA ALA A 547 17.65 5.00 3.20
C ALA A 547 18.01 3.56 2.82
N ASP A 548 17.56 2.56 3.61
CA ASP A 548 17.81 1.15 3.32
C ASP A 548 17.11 0.68 2.02
N ALA A 549 15.91 1.21 1.76
CA ALA A 549 15.24 1.01 0.47
C ALA A 549 16.07 1.53 -0.71
N ALA A 550 16.78 2.66 -0.57
CA ALA A 550 17.68 3.17 -1.60
C ALA A 550 18.82 2.20 -1.92
N VAL A 551 19.42 1.64 -0.87
CA VAL A 551 20.52 0.67 -1.00
C VAL A 551 20.01 -0.60 -1.67
N THR A 552 18.83 -1.06 -1.29
CA THR A 552 18.16 -2.22 -1.91
C THR A 552 17.84 -1.96 -3.38
N GLU A 553 17.29 -0.79 -3.72
CA GLU A 553 17.02 -0.37 -5.10
C GLU A 553 18.28 -0.33 -5.96
N ALA A 554 19.34 0.31 -5.46
CA ALA A 554 20.62 0.42 -6.16
C ALA A 554 21.28 -0.95 -6.41
N SER A 555 20.96 -1.95 -5.58
CA SER A 555 21.51 -3.31 -5.70
C SER A 555 20.70 -4.23 -6.62
N VAL A 556 19.44 -3.89 -6.92
CA VAL A 556 18.47 -4.78 -7.57
C VAL A 556 18.04 -4.27 -8.96
N GLY A 557 18.14 -2.97 -9.21
CA GLY A 557 17.61 -2.32 -10.43
C GLY A 557 16.09 -2.14 -10.38
N ALA A 558 15.52 -1.55 -11.44
CA ALA A 558 14.07 -1.38 -11.59
C ALA A 558 13.35 -2.72 -11.76
N PHE A 559 12.11 -2.83 -11.30
CA PHE A 559 11.26 -4.00 -11.55
C PHE A 559 11.09 -4.20 -13.07
N PRO A 560 11.41 -5.40 -13.60
CA PRO A 560 11.24 -5.67 -15.02
C PRO A 560 9.76 -5.67 -15.38
N ILE A 561 9.36 -4.76 -16.27
CA ILE A 561 8.00 -4.71 -16.82
C ILE A 561 7.97 -5.54 -18.11
N PRO A 562 7.10 -6.56 -18.19
CA PRO A 562 6.97 -7.35 -19.42
C PRO A 562 6.53 -6.50 -20.61
N PRO A 563 7.06 -6.75 -21.82
CA PRO A 563 6.77 -5.96 -23.02
C PRO A 563 5.30 -5.94 -23.40
N GLU A 564 4.54 -6.98 -23.03
CA GLU A 564 3.09 -7.09 -23.26
C GLU A 564 2.30 -6.01 -22.50
N VAL A 565 2.87 -5.49 -21.42
CA VAL A 565 2.25 -4.52 -20.52
C VAL A 565 2.93 -3.15 -20.60
N SER A 566 4.20 -3.07 -21.01
CA SER A 566 4.93 -1.81 -21.04
C SER A 566 4.30 -0.74 -21.93
N SER A 567 3.58 -1.15 -23.00
CA SER A 567 2.93 -0.22 -23.93
C SER A 567 1.73 0.51 -23.34
N VAL A 568 1.20 0.06 -22.19
CA VAL A 568 0.04 0.69 -21.55
C VAL A 568 0.42 1.85 -20.62
N ASP A 569 1.71 2.02 -20.31
CA ASP A 569 2.15 3.14 -19.47
C ASP A 569 1.73 4.47 -20.11
N LYS A 570 1.14 5.36 -19.29
CA LYS A 570 0.61 6.68 -19.66
C LYS A 570 -0.55 6.65 -20.66
N GLN A 571 -1.14 5.49 -20.94
CA GLN A 571 -2.36 5.40 -21.76
C GLN A 571 -3.64 5.52 -20.92
N VAL A 572 -4.73 5.93 -21.58
CA VAL A 572 -6.05 6.00 -20.96
C VAL A 572 -6.70 4.62 -20.96
N VAL A 573 -7.27 4.22 -19.82
CA VAL A 573 -8.02 2.95 -19.69
C VAL A 573 -9.33 3.06 -20.50
N PRO A 574 -9.57 2.19 -21.49
CA PRO A 574 -10.76 2.22 -22.34
C PRO A 574 -12.07 2.24 -21.53
N GLY A 575 -13.00 3.10 -21.94
CA GLY A 575 -14.28 3.29 -21.25
C GLY A 575 -14.19 4.13 -19.97
N THR A 576 -13.03 4.73 -19.68
CA THR A 576 -12.82 5.66 -18.56
C THR A 576 -11.98 6.88 -19.01
N THR A 577 -11.75 7.83 -18.11
CA THR A 577 -10.80 8.94 -18.30
C THR A 577 -9.46 8.71 -17.60
N LEU A 578 -9.26 7.56 -16.95
CA LEU A 578 -8.11 7.32 -16.07
C LEU A 578 -6.86 6.97 -16.89
N THR A 579 -5.72 7.54 -16.52
CA THR A 579 -4.42 7.30 -17.16
C THR A 579 -3.58 6.33 -16.33
N VAL A 580 -2.90 5.38 -16.97
CA VAL A 580 -2.09 4.36 -16.30
C VAL A 580 -0.69 4.89 -15.98
N GLU A 581 -0.15 4.54 -14.83
CA GLU A 581 1.27 4.65 -14.49
C GLU A 581 1.77 3.30 -13.99
N LEU A 582 2.87 2.80 -14.55
CA LEU A 582 3.44 1.52 -14.14
C LEU A 582 4.48 1.65 -13.01
N GLY A 583 4.51 0.63 -12.15
CA GLY A 583 5.41 0.56 -11.00
C GLY A 583 6.80 0.07 -11.38
N HIS A 584 7.79 0.96 -11.34
CA HIS A 584 9.16 0.67 -11.75
C HIS A 584 10.10 0.43 -10.57
N HIS A 585 9.88 1.05 -9.41
CA HIS A 585 10.79 0.89 -8.28
C HIS A 585 10.08 1.04 -6.91
N PRO A 586 10.60 0.39 -5.84
CA PRO A 586 10.02 0.39 -4.49
C PRO A 586 9.60 1.77 -3.94
N ARG A 587 10.39 2.82 -4.14
CA ARG A 587 10.10 4.19 -3.68
C ARG A 587 8.89 4.79 -4.36
N GLN A 588 8.76 4.62 -5.68
CA GLN A 588 7.56 5.07 -6.41
C GLN A 588 6.31 4.42 -5.84
N LEU A 589 6.37 3.10 -5.62
CA LEU A 589 5.28 2.33 -5.04
C LEU A 589 4.99 2.73 -3.58
N ALA A 590 6.02 3.04 -2.78
CA ALA A 590 5.84 3.56 -1.43
C ALA A 590 5.20 4.95 -1.42
N THR A 591 5.54 5.83 -2.38
CA THR A 591 4.84 7.10 -2.59
C THR A 591 3.37 6.87 -2.94
N TRP A 592 3.07 5.89 -3.80
CA TRP A 592 1.69 5.52 -4.09
C TRP A 592 0.96 5.03 -2.84
N SER A 593 1.56 4.14 -2.05
CA SER A 593 0.98 3.65 -0.78
C SER A 593 0.80 4.75 0.27
N SER A 594 1.75 5.67 0.39
CA SER A 594 1.62 6.86 1.26
C SER A 594 0.49 7.77 0.82
N TYR A 595 0.19 7.87 -0.48
CA TYR A 595 -0.94 8.65 -0.97
C TYR A 595 -2.27 7.89 -0.83
N MET A 596 -2.26 6.59 -1.15
CA MET A 596 -3.43 5.73 -1.16
C MET A 596 -3.86 5.31 0.24
N GLY A 597 -2.94 5.26 1.22
CA GLY A 597 -3.24 4.82 2.59
C GLY A 597 -3.46 3.31 2.69
N ASN A 598 -3.01 2.56 1.70
CA ASN A 598 -3.01 1.10 1.68
C ASN A 598 -1.65 0.57 1.17
N CYS A 599 -1.32 -0.65 1.59
CA CYS A 599 -0.27 -1.42 0.94
C CYS A 599 -0.88 -2.19 -0.23
N ILE A 600 -0.23 -2.19 -1.39
CA ILE A 600 -0.57 -3.13 -2.47
C ILE A 600 0.68 -3.93 -2.82
N GLY A 601 0.48 -5.23 -3.03
CA GLY A 601 1.54 -6.21 -3.16
C GLY A 601 1.90 -6.78 -1.78
N GLU A 602 1.83 -8.10 -1.68
CA GLU A 602 2.22 -8.83 -0.46
C GLU A 602 3.75 -8.84 -0.27
N SER A 603 4.24 -9.34 0.87
CA SER A 603 5.68 -9.42 1.18
C SER A 603 6.53 -10.19 0.15
N TRP A 604 5.90 -10.98 -0.72
CA TRP A 604 6.58 -11.72 -1.79
C TRP A 604 6.53 -11.01 -3.15
N TYR A 605 5.81 -9.88 -3.25
CA TYR A 605 5.63 -9.15 -4.50
C TYR A 605 6.97 -8.80 -5.15
N ALA A 606 7.94 -8.30 -4.37
CA ALA A 606 9.24 -7.92 -4.90
C ALA A 606 9.93 -9.08 -5.65
N ASP A 607 9.79 -10.32 -5.17
CA ASP A 607 10.39 -11.49 -5.81
C ASP A 607 9.65 -11.92 -7.08
N GLN A 608 8.33 -11.75 -7.13
CA GLN A 608 7.54 -12.09 -8.32
C GLN A 608 7.57 -10.97 -9.37
N ALA A 609 7.69 -9.72 -8.94
CA ALA A 609 7.90 -8.56 -9.81
C ALA A 609 9.28 -8.64 -10.47
N ARG A 610 10.32 -9.06 -9.72
CA ARG A 610 11.64 -9.41 -10.27
C ARG A 610 11.59 -10.48 -11.36
N ARG A 611 10.61 -11.37 -11.32
CA ARG A 611 10.40 -12.43 -12.34
C ARG A 611 9.44 -12.00 -13.46
N GLY A 612 8.95 -10.76 -13.44
CA GLY A 612 7.96 -10.25 -14.40
C GLY A 612 6.60 -10.97 -14.30
N HIS A 613 6.30 -11.61 -13.17
CA HIS A 613 5.06 -12.36 -12.96
C HIS A 613 3.93 -11.52 -12.35
N CYS A 614 4.26 -10.36 -11.81
CA CYS A 614 3.29 -9.39 -11.33
C CYS A 614 3.72 -7.97 -11.66
N VAL A 615 2.75 -7.11 -11.96
CA VAL A 615 2.95 -5.70 -12.28
C VAL A 615 1.97 -4.88 -11.44
N LEU A 616 2.48 -3.84 -10.79
CA LEU A 616 1.66 -2.87 -10.09
C LEU A 616 1.41 -1.67 -10.99
N MET A 617 0.17 -1.18 -10.94
CA MET A 617 -0.26 -0.02 -11.70
C MET A 617 -1.01 0.95 -10.80
N ALA A 618 -0.80 2.24 -11.05
CA ALA A 618 -1.65 3.30 -10.55
C ALA A 618 -2.53 3.82 -11.70
N LEU A 619 -3.81 4.07 -11.42
CA LEU A 619 -4.74 4.72 -12.32
C LEU A 619 -4.95 6.16 -11.85
N ARG A 620 -4.57 7.13 -12.66
CA ARG A 620 -4.60 8.56 -12.33
C ARG A 620 -5.71 9.32 -13.03
N ASP A 621 -6.29 10.28 -12.34
CA ASP A 621 -7.13 11.30 -12.96
C ASP A 621 -6.24 12.29 -13.73
N PRO A 622 -6.46 12.51 -15.04
CA PRO A 622 -5.65 13.46 -15.82
C PRO A 622 -5.89 14.93 -15.44
N ALA A 623 -6.99 15.28 -14.77
CA ALA A 623 -7.31 16.66 -14.41
C ALA A 623 -6.44 17.18 -13.26
N ASP A 624 -6.14 16.35 -12.27
CA ASP A 624 -5.36 16.73 -11.08
C ASP A 624 -4.13 15.84 -10.83
N GLY A 625 -3.92 14.82 -11.67
CA GLY A 625 -2.81 13.88 -11.60
C GLY A 625 -2.90 12.91 -10.44
N ARG A 626 -4.00 12.84 -9.69
CA ARG A 626 -4.11 12.01 -8.47
C ARG A 626 -4.41 10.56 -8.78
N ILE A 627 -3.92 9.64 -7.95
CA ILE A 627 -4.25 8.22 -8.05
C ILE A 627 -5.70 8.01 -7.58
N VAL A 628 -6.52 7.41 -8.45
CA VAL A 628 -7.90 7.02 -8.16
C VAL A 628 -7.95 5.59 -7.63
N ALA A 629 -7.16 4.71 -8.22
CA ALA A 629 -7.05 3.31 -7.83
C ALA A 629 -5.68 2.74 -8.16
N ASN A 630 -5.30 1.67 -7.46
CA ASN A 630 -4.11 0.89 -7.72
C ASN A 630 -4.49 -0.59 -7.88
N LEU A 631 -3.77 -1.30 -8.75
CA LEU A 631 -4.02 -2.70 -9.04
C LEU A 631 -2.73 -3.53 -9.11
N ASP A 632 -2.80 -4.75 -8.57
CA ASP A 632 -1.85 -5.84 -8.73
C ASP A 632 -2.39 -6.78 -9.81
N ILE A 633 -1.73 -6.78 -10.97
CA ILE A 633 -2.01 -7.76 -12.01
C ILE A 633 -0.96 -8.86 -11.98
N ARG A 634 -1.41 -10.10 -12.19
CA ARG A 634 -0.57 -11.27 -12.17
C ARG A 634 -0.70 -12.03 -13.48
N ARG A 635 0.42 -12.58 -13.91
CA ARG A 635 0.51 -13.41 -15.11
C ARG A 635 -0.18 -14.75 -14.84
N HIS A 636 -1.04 -15.16 -15.77
CA HIS A 636 -1.72 -16.46 -15.79
C HIS A 636 -1.56 -17.08 -17.19
N THR A 637 -1.71 -18.40 -17.33
CA THR A 637 -1.61 -19.14 -18.60
C THR A 637 -2.46 -18.62 -19.76
N GLY A 638 -3.51 -17.81 -19.50
CA GLY A 638 -4.37 -17.20 -20.52
C GLY A 638 -4.23 -15.69 -20.71
N GLY A 639 -3.28 -15.02 -20.02
CA GLY A 639 -3.17 -13.56 -20.04
C GLY A 639 -2.85 -12.96 -18.68
N TRP A 640 -3.38 -11.77 -18.42
CA TRP A 640 -3.22 -11.07 -17.15
C TRP A 640 -4.53 -11.10 -16.36
N GLN A 641 -4.42 -11.26 -15.04
CA GLN A 641 -5.57 -11.22 -14.15
C GLN A 641 -5.33 -10.23 -13.02
N ILE A 642 -6.39 -9.49 -12.65
CA ILE A 642 -6.37 -8.63 -11.48
C ILE A 642 -6.42 -9.51 -10.24
N HIS A 643 -5.35 -9.50 -9.45
CA HIS A 643 -5.33 -10.13 -8.15
C HIS A 643 -5.91 -9.20 -7.07
N GLU A 644 -5.53 -7.94 -7.13
CA GLU A 644 -6.01 -6.91 -6.21
C GLU A 644 -6.29 -5.61 -6.97
N LEU A 645 -7.39 -4.96 -6.63
CA LEU A 645 -7.77 -3.64 -7.13
C LEU A 645 -8.41 -2.88 -5.96
N ARG A 646 -7.82 -1.75 -5.58
CA ARG A 646 -8.31 -0.94 -4.45
C ARG A 646 -8.36 0.54 -4.82
N ALA A 647 -9.36 1.23 -4.26
CA ALA A 647 -9.34 2.68 -4.18
C ALA A 647 -8.59 3.11 -2.91
N ARG A 648 -8.50 4.43 -2.73
CA ARG A 648 -7.86 5.04 -1.57
C ARG A 648 -8.44 4.50 -0.25
N PHE A 649 -7.60 4.22 0.73
CA PHE A 649 -7.93 3.66 2.04
C PHE A 649 -8.65 2.30 2.00
N ASN A 650 -8.43 1.52 0.94
CA ASN A 650 -9.14 0.26 0.67
C ASN A 650 -10.64 0.41 0.44
N ASP A 651 -11.10 1.60 0.07
CA ASP A 651 -12.48 1.83 -0.36
C ASP A 651 -12.79 1.07 -1.66
N ASN A 652 -14.08 0.83 -1.91
CA ASN A 652 -14.56 0.24 -3.16
C ASN A 652 -14.55 1.29 -4.27
N LEU A 653 -14.22 0.87 -5.49
CA LEU A 653 -14.44 1.70 -6.68
C LEU A 653 -15.95 1.75 -7.02
N ALA A 654 -16.34 2.76 -7.79
CA ALA A 654 -17.64 2.75 -8.44
C ALA A 654 -17.78 1.47 -9.32
N PRO A 655 -18.87 0.69 -9.20
CA PRO A 655 -18.98 -0.62 -9.87
C PRO A 655 -18.76 -0.54 -11.39
N ALA A 656 -19.22 0.54 -12.03
CA ALA A 656 -19.02 0.76 -13.45
C ALA A 656 -17.53 0.89 -13.81
N ILE A 657 -16.74 1.63 -13.03
CA ILE A 657 -15.30 1.81 -13.28
C ILE A 657 -14.57 0.48 -13.04
N GLU A 658 -14.90 -0.23 -11.97
CA GLU A 658 -14.34 -1.54 -11.65
C GLU A 658 -14.55 -2.55 -12.79
N GLU A 659 -15.74 -2.58 -13.39
CA GLU A 659 -16.05 -3.47 -14.50
C GLU A 659 -15.26 -3.13 -15.78
N HIS A 660 -15.09 -1.85 -16.09
CA HIS A 660 -14.26 -1.41 -17.22
C HIS A 660 -12.79 -1.81 -17.05
N ILE A 661 -12.24 -1.62 -15.85
CA ILE A 661 -10.86 -2.01 -15.53
C ILE A 661 -10.68 -3.53 -15.65
N LYS A 662 -11.61 -4.32 -15.09
CA LYS A 662 -11.59 -5.79 -15.18
C LYS A 662 -11.63 -6.28 -16.63
N ARG A 663 -12.49 -5.70 -17.47
CA ARG A 663 -12.54 -6.02 -18.90
C ARG A 663 -11.22 -5.67 -19.59
N TRP A 664 -10.70 -4.48 -19.38
CA TRP A 664 -9.46 -4.01 -19.98
C TRP A 664 -8.24 -4.88 -19.65
N VAL A 665 -8.04 -5.29 -18.38
CA VAL A 665 -6.91 -6.14 -18.00
C VAL A 665 -7.01 -7.55 -18.63
N ASN A 666 -8.24 -8.08 -18.75
CA ASN A 666 -8.46 -9.38 -19.39
C ASN A 666 -8.13 -9.36 -20.90
N ASP A 667 -8.15 -8.18 -21.53
CA ASP A 667 -7.81 -8.00 -22.95
C ASP A 667 -6.29 -7.89 -23.19
N PHE A 668 -5.46 -7.90 -22.15
CA PHE A 668 -4.01 -7.88 -22.31
C PHE A 668 -3.48 -9.15 -22.98
N PRO A 669 -2.55 -9.01 -23.94
CA PRO A 669 -2.01 -10.16 -24.66
C PRO A 669 -1.33 -11.14 -23.71
N GLY A 670 -1.60 -12.43 -23.93
CA GLY A 670 -0.95 -13.53 -23.24
C GLY A 670 0.53 -13.64 -23.61
N PRO A 671 1.34 -14.24 -22.73
CA PRO A 671 2.77 -14.29 -22.93
C PRO A 671 3.20 -15.14 -24.11
N ALA A 672 4.18 -14.65 -24.88
CA ALA A 672 4.88 -15.50 -25.84
C ALA A 672 5.61 -16.62 -25.07
N PRO A 673 5.53 -17.89 -25.51
CA PRO A 673 6.23 -18.98 -24.85
C PRO A 673 7.74 -18.69 -24.83
N PRO A 674 8.43 -18.85 -23.69
CA PRO A 674 9.85 -18.61 -23.62
C PRO A 674 10.60 -19.57 -24.55
N ALA A 675 11.58 -19.05 -25.29
CA ALA A 675 12.51 -19.89 -26.02
C ALA A 675 13.28 -20.76 -25.01
N PRO A 676 13.51 -22.06 -25.30
CA PRO A 676 14.20 -22.94 -24.36
C PRO A 676 15.63 -22.44 -24.10
N GLU A 677 15.93 -22.16 -22.83
CA GLU A 677 17.28 -21.78 -22.40
C GLU A 677 18.24 -22.98 -22.53
N PRO A 678 19.44 -22.79 -23.10
CA PRO A 678 20.44 -23.85 -23.18
C PRO A 678 20.99 -24.19 -21.78
N LEU A 679 20.96 -25.47 -21.43
CA LEU A 679 21.48 -26.01 -20.17
C LEU A 679 22.98 -25.71 -20.04
N LEU A 680 23.35 -24.86 -19.07
CA LEU A 680 24.73 -24.71 -18.63
C LEU A 680 25.06 -25.73 -17.52
N PRO A 681 26.27 -26.33 -17.51
CA PRO A 681 26.64 -27.37 -16.56
C PRO A 681 26.92 -26.80 -15.15
N LEU A 682 26.31 -27.43 -14.13
CA LEU A 682 26.51 -27.12 -12.71
C LEU A 682 27.94 -27.50 -12.25
N PRO A 683 28.67 -26.64 -11.52
CA PRO A 683 29.93 -27.01 -10.87
C PRO A 683 29.70 -27.81 -9.57
N PRO A 684 30.67 -28.65 -9.14
CA PRO A 684 30.46 -29.60 -8.04
C PRO A 684 30.48 -28.94 -6.65
N ALA A 685 29.59 -29.42 -5.78
CA ALA A 685 29.50 -28.99 -4.38
C ALA A 685 30.69 -29.51 -3.53
N ARG A 686 31.28 -28.63 -2.71
CA ARG A 686 32.31 -28.99 -1.71
C ARG A 686 31.67 -29.57 -0.43
N PRO A 687 32.27 -30.59 0.22
CA PRO A 687 31.75 -31.15 1.46
C PRO A 687 32.22 -30.34 2.68
N ARG A 688 31.32 -30.11 3.65
CA ARG A 688 31.65 -29.52 4.95
C ARG A 688 31.48 -30.59 6.06
N ARG A 689 32.53 -30.76 6.87
CA ARG A 689 32.67 -31.75 7.96
C ARG A 689 31.83 -31.41 9.21
N GLY A 690 31.14 -32.42 9.76
CA GLY A 690 31.14 -32.85 11.18
C GLY A 690 30.28 -32.08 12.22
N PRO A 691 29.33 -32.75 12.91
CA PRO A 691 28.55 -32.15 13.99
C PRO A 691 29.11 -32.44 15.40
N ARG A 692 28.84 -31.53 16.36
CA ARG A 692 28.97 -31.74 17.82
C ARG A 692 27.58 -31.54 18.47
N PRO A 693 27.18 -32.32 19.48
CA PRO A 693 25.77 -32.44 19.85
C PRO A 693 25.37 -31.52 21.02
N ALA A 694 24.18 -30.91 20.95
CA ALA A 694 23.39 -30.52 22.12
C ALA A 694 21.92 -30.20 21.78
N ALA A 695 21.03 -30.74 22.60
CA ALA A 695 19.60 -30.41 22.82
C ALA A 695 18.59 -30.66 21.67
N ARG A 696 17.77 -31.71 21.86
CA ARG A 696 16.57 -32.09 21.08
C ARG A 696 15.69 -30.86 20.75
N ARG A 697 15.91 -30.29 19.56
CA ARG A 697 14.91 -29.52 18.81
C ARG A 697 14.36 -30.44 17.73
N LEU A 698 13.07 -30.30 17.40
CA LEU A 698 12.48 -30.99 16.25
C LEU A 698 13.36 -30.74 15.01
N PRO A 699 13.71 -31.78 14.23
CA PRO A 699 14.68 -31.67 13.14
C PRO A 699 14.02 -31.09 11.88
N THR A 700 13.50 -29.85 11.99
CA THR A 700 12.80 -29.18 10.89
C THR A 700 13.71 -29.04 9.66
N GLY A 701 15.01 -28.79 9.86
CA GLY A 701 15.98 -28.70 8.76
C GLY A 701 16.19 -30.02 8.02
N ASP A 702 16.33 -31.13 8.75
CA ASP A 702 16.54 -32.46 8.14
C ASP A 702 15.27 -32.93 7.42
N LEU A 703 14.09 -32.64 7.99
CA LEU A 703 12.81 -32.94 7.34
C LEU A 703 12.58 -32.10 6.08
N VAL A 704 12.90 -30.81 6.10
CA VAL A 704 12.84 -29.96 4.89
C VAL A 704 13.76 -30.52 3.80
N THR A 705 14.98 -30.91 4.16
CA THR A 705 15.96 -31.47 3.21
C THR A 705 15.48 -32.80 2.61
N ALA A 706 14.95 -33.70 3.44
CA ALA A 706 14.40 -34.98 2.99
C ALA A 706 13.17 -34.77 2.08
N VAL A 707 12.26 -33.87 2.45
CA VAL A 707 11.07 -33.54 1.64
C VAL A 707 11.45 -32.95 0.28
N GLN A 708 12.41 -32.01 0.25
CA GLN A 708 12.88 -31.42 -1.01
C GLN A 708 13.51 -32.47 -1.94
N ARG A 709 14.27 -33.42 -1.39
CA ARG A 709 14.83 -34.53 -2.15
C ARG A 709 13.73 -35.39 -2.77
N GLU A 710 12.71 -35.76 -2.00
CA GLU A 710 11.60 -36.58 -2.47
C GLU A 710 10.73 -35.86 -3.52
N LEU A 711 10.50 -34.55 -3.35
CA LEU A 711 9.77 -33.73 -4.33
C LEU A 711 10.52 -33.56 -5.66
N ALA A 712 11.84 -33.66 -5.65
CA ALA A 712 12.67 -33.56 -6.85
C ALA A 712 12.83 -34.90 -7.61
N THR A 713 12.17 -35.97 -7.16
CA THR A 713 12.26 -37.28 -7.82
C THR A 713 11.36 -37.35 -9.07
N ALA A 714 11.82 -38.06 -10.10
CA ALA A 714 11.05 -38.25 -11.33
C ALA A 714 9.63 -38.85 -11.11
N PRO A 715 9.41 -39.79 -10.15
CA PRO A 715 8.06 -40.23 -9.80
C PRO A 715 7.16 -39.11 -9.25
N ALA A 716 7.69 -38.17 -8.46
CA ALA A 716 6.92 -37.04 -7.96
C ALA A 716 6.49 -36.09 -9.09
N ASP A 717 7.37 -35.83 -10.06
CA ASP A 717 7.03 -35.07 -11.26
C ASP A 717 5.96 -35.76 -12.10
N ALA A 718 6.12 -37.07 -12.35
CA ALA A 718 5.14 -37.84 -13.10
C ALA A 718 3.75 -37.87 -12.41
N ALA A 719 3.73 -37.96 -11.08
CA ALA A 719 2.49 -37.89 -10.30
C ALA A 719 1.81 -36.51 -10.43
N ARG A 720 2.58 -35.41 -10.30
CA ARG A 720 2.04 -34.04 -10.48
C ARG A 720 1.47 -33.82 -11.88
N GLN A 721 2.16 -34.29 -12.92
CA GLN A 721 1.66 -34.21 -14.29
C GLN A 721 0.37 -35.02 -14.50
N LEU A 722 0.23 -36.18 -13.84
CA LEU A 722 -1.01 -36.95 -13.89
C LEU A 722 -2.15 -36.25 -13.15
N TYR A 723 -1.85 -35.62 -12.01
CA TYR A 723 -2.81 -34.81 -11.27
C TYR A 723 -3.27 -33.58 -12.07
N ALA A 724 -2.39 -32.94 -12.84
CA ALA A 724 -2.78 -31.90 -13.79
C ALA A 724 -3.78 -32.41 -14.84
N LYS A 725 -3.53 -33.60 -15.42
CA LYS A 725 -4.47 -34.22 -16.37
C LYS A 725 -5.84 -34.49 -15.75
N LEU A 726 -5.87 -34.93 -14.48
CA LEU A 726 -7.12 -35.15 -13.75
C LEU A 726 -7.85 -33.83 -13.46
N ALA A 727 -7.09 -32.80 -13.07
CA ALA A 727 -7.63 -31.49 -12.72
C ALA A 727 -8.26 -30.75 -13.92
N ARG A 728 -7.99 -31.17 -15.17
CA ARG A 728 -8.68 -30.66 -16.38
C ARG A 728 -10.19 -30.77 -16.29
N GLY A 729 -10.70 -31.83 -15.63
CA GLY A 729 -12.13 -32.03 -15.40
C GLY A 729 -12.77 -31.05 -14.40
N LEU A 730 -11.99 -30.15 -13.79
CA LEU A 730 -12.52 -29.04 -12.99
C LEU A 730 -12.93 -27.83 -13.84
N GLY A 731 -12.61 -27.84 -15.15
CA GLY A 731 -13.05 -26.82 -16.09
C GLY A 731 -14.55 -26.89 -16.42
N THR A 732 -15.06 -25.86 -17.09
CA THR A 732 -16.43 -25.83 -17.60
C THR A 732 -16.52 -26.60 -18.92
N SER A 733 -17.73 -27.01 -19.30
CA SER A 733 -17.94 -27.73 -20.56
C SER A 733 -17.44 -26.90 -21.75
N GLY A 734 -16.50 -27.45 -22.54
CA GLY A 734 -15.86 -26.77 -23.66
C GLY A 734 -14.58 -25.99 -23.33
N GLN A 735 -14.23 -25.81 -22.05
CA GLN A 735 -12.99 -25.16 -21.60
C GLN A 735 -12.36 -25.95 -20.45
N PRO A 736 -11.47 -26.92 -20.75
CA PRO A 736 -10.80 -27.71 -19.70
C PRO A 736 -9.90 -26.80 -18.85
N ALA A 737 -9.86 -27.05 -17.54
CA ALA A 737 -9.01 -26.27 -16.65
C ALA A 737 -7.53 -26.62 -16.88
N ASP A 738 -6.70 -25.63 -17.17
CA ASP A 738 -5.28 -25.85 -17.41
C ASP A 738 -4.46 -25.40 -16.20
N PHE A 739 -4.31 -26.32 -15.24
CA PHE A 739 -3.50 -26.10 -14.06
C PHE A 739 -2.07 -26.54 -14.30
N GLU A 740 -1.12 -25.70 -13.89
CA GLU A 740 0.26 -26.14 -13.68
C GLU A 740 0.31 -27.35 -12.72
N PRO A 741 1.29 -28.27 -12.86
CA PRO A 741 1.34 -29.49 -12.07
C PRO A 741 1.25 -29.29 -10.55
N ASP A 742 1.85 -28.24 -10.01
CA ASP A 742 1.79 -27.91 -8.57
C ASP A 742 0.44 -27.31 -8.17
N ALA A 743 -0.14 -26.45 -9.01
CA ALA A 743 -1.46 -25.85 -8.77
C ALA A 743 -2.58 -26.90 -8.83
N ALA A 744 -2.44 -27.91 -9.70
CA ALA A 744 -3.37 -29.01 -9.83
C ALA A 744 -3.52 -29.81 -8.52
N VAL A 745 -2.42 -30.02 -7.79
CA VAL A 745 -2.46 -30.69 -6.48
C VAL A 745 -3.27 -29.89 -5.47
N ILE A 746 -3.09 -28.57 -5.44
CA ILE A 746 -3.86 -27.70 -4.53
C ILE A 746 -5.33 -27.63 -4.92
N ALA A 747 -5.63 -27.58 -6.23
CA ALA A 747 -6.99 -27.60 -6.74
C ALA A 747 -7.71 -28.89 -6.34
N LEU A 748 -7.12 -30.06 -6.62
CA LEU A 748 -7.68 -31.36 -6.25
C LEU A 748 -7.84 -31.51 -4.73
N LYS A 749 -6.88 -31.02 -3.93
CA LYS A 749 -6.98 -31.05 -2.45
C LYS A 749 -8.22 -30.34 -1.91
N ARG A 750 -8.74 -29.33 -2.62
CA ARG A 750 -9.93 -28.55 -2.21
C ARG A 750 -11.25 -29.19 -2.65
N VAL A 751 -11.19 -30.28 -3.40
CA VAL A 751 -12.36 -30.95 -3.97
C VAL A 751 -12.94 -31.95 -2.96
N GLY A 752 -14.27 -32.08 -2.94
CA GLY A 752 -14.94 -33.06 -2.08
C GLY A 752 -14.79 -34.51 -2.58
N PRO A 753 -15.03 -35.53 -1.73
CA PRO A 753 -14.88 -36.94 -2.12
C PRO A 753 -15.72 -37.35 -3.35
N ALA A 754 -17.00 -36.95 -3.42
CA ALA A 754 -17.88 -37.28 -4.54
C ALA A 754 -17.34 -36.75 -5.88
N ARG A 755 -16.78 -35.54 -5.87
CA ARG A 755 -16.21 -34.92 -7.08
C ARG A 755 -14.89 -35.58 -7.51
N HIS A 756 -14.12 -36.17 -6.58
CA HIS A 756 -12.97 -36.99 -6.96
C HIS A 756 -13.39 -38.24 -7.75
N VAL A 757 -14.50 -38.89 -7.37
CA VAL A 757 -15.06 -40.05 -8.10
C VAL A 757 -15.48 -39.65 -9.52
N GLU A 758 -16.14 -38.51 -9.68
CA GLU A 758 -16.54 -37.98 -10.99
C GLU A 758 -15.33 -37.69 -11.89
N LEU A 759 -14.31 -37.02 -11.35
CA LEU A 759 -13.07 -36.70 -12.08
C LEU A 759 -12.34 -37.96 -12.53
N LEU A 760 -12.23 -38.96 -11.64
CA LEU A 760 -11.62 -40.23 -11.96
C LEU A 760 -12.39 -40.98 -13.04
N ARG A 761 -13.73 -41.00 -12.98
CA ARG A 761 -14.57 -41.62 -14.02
C ARG A 761 -14.31 -40.97 -15.38
N ALA A 762 -14.39 -39.64 -15.44
CA ALA A 762 -14.14 -38.89 -16.66
C ALA A 762 -12.72 -39.10 -17.21
N ALA A 763 -11.71 -39.16 -16.33
CA ALA A 763 -10.33 -39.41 -16.74
C ALA A 763 -10.12 -40.84 -17.29
N LEU A 764 -10.73 -41.85 -16.68
CA LEU A 764 -10.68 -43.24 -17.17
C LEU A 764 -11.37 -43.36 -18.54
N GLU A 765 -12.50 -42.69 -18.73
CA GLU A 765 -13.22 -42.62 -20.02
C GLU A 765 -12.39 -41.88 -21.08
N ALA A 766 -11.69 -40.82 -20.69
CA ALA A 766 -10.78 -40.05 -21.54
C ALA A 766 -9.41 -40.75 -21.78
N GLY A 767 -9.23 -41.99 -21.33
CA GLY A 767 -8.08 -42.82 -21.65
C GLY A 767 -6.90 -42.78 -20.66
N VAL A 768 -7.06 -42.14 -19.49
CA VAL A 768 -6.09 -42.29 -18.40
C VAL A 768 -6.14 -43.74 -17.89
N SER A 769 -4.99 -44.40 -17.79
CA SER A 769 -4.95 -45.81 -17.39
C SER A 769 -4.99 -45.97 -15.87
N ALA A 770 -5.72 -46.99 -15.39
CA ALA A 770 -5.76 -47.35 -13.98
C ALA A 770 -4.37 -47.65 -13.40
N PRO A 771 -3.43 -48.33 -14.12
CA PRO A 771 -2.05 -48.48 -13.66
C PRO A 771 -1.29 -47.15 -13.46
N SER A 772 -1.50 -46.15 -14.33
CA SER A 772 -0.86 -44.84 -14.17
C SER A 772 -1.39 -44.10 -12.94
N LEU A 773 -2.71 -44.12 -12.73
CA LEU A 773 -3.33 -43.60 -11.50
C LEU A 773 -2.85 -44.40 -10.28
N TRP A 774 -2.64 -45.71 -10.47
CA TRP A 774 -2.10 -46.59 -9.44
C TRP A 774 -0.72 -46.14 -8.98
N GLN A 775 0.20 -45.92 -9.91
CA GLN A 775 1.56 -45.49 -9.57
C GLN A 775 1.62 -44.06 -9.03
N ALA A 776 0.83 -43.12 -9.58
CA ALA A 776 0.89 -41.72 -9.15
C ALA A 776 0.52 -41.52 -7.67
N THR A 777 -0.51 -42.20 -7.17
CA THR A 777 -0.94 -42.04 -5.77
C THR A 777 -0.16 -42.91 -4.77
N ARG A 778 0.77 -43.75 -5.25
CA ARG A 778 1.82 -44.31 -4.40
C ARG A 778 2.87 -43.27 -4.01
N VAL A 779 3.03 -42.24 -4.84
CA VAL A 779 4.02 -41.18 -4.58
C VAL A 779 3.49 -40.29 -3.47
N ARG A 780 4.04 -40.50 -2.27
CA ARG A 780 3.74 -39.78 -1.03
C ARG A 780 5.04 -39.19 -0.48
N PRO A 781 5.53 -38.07 -1.02
CA PRO A 781 6.85 -37.52 -0.71
C PRO A 781 7.05 -37.21 0.78
N LEU A 782 5.99 -36.74 1.46
CA LEU A 782 6.10 -36.47 2.90
C LEU A 782 6.18 -37.77 3.71
N THR A 783 5.35 -38.76 3.37
CA THR A 783 5.40 -40.07 4.01
C THR A 783 6.77 -40.74 3.80
N SER A 784 7.34 -40.63 2.61
CA SER A 784 8.66 -41.19 2.28
C SER A 784 9.78 -40.49 3.06
N ALA A 785 9.76 -39.16 3.13
CA ALA A 785 10.71 -38.38 3.90
C ALA A 785 10.63 -38.65 5.41
N VAL A 786 9.42 -38.82 5.97
CA VAL A 786 9.24 -39.15 7.39
C VAL A 786 9.76 -40.55 7.71
N ASN A 787 9.49 -41.54 6.84
CA ASN A 787 9.96 -42.91 7.03
C ASN A 787 11.49 -43.03 6.94
N GLN A 788 12.15 -42.21 6.11
CA GLN A 788 13.62 -42.19 6.01
C GLN A 788 14.32 -41.60 7.24
N LEU A 789 13.65 -40.71 7.98
CA LEU A 789 14.24 -40.01 9.11
C LEU A 789 14.10 -40.78 10.44
N ASP A 790 13.17 -41.74 10.53
CA ASP A 790 12.91 -42.58 11.71
C ASP A 790 12.86 -41.82 13.06
N VAL A 791 12.21 -40.65 13.05
CA VAL A 791 12.11 -39.78 14.25
C VAL A 791 10.78 -39.98 14.95
N ALA A 792 10.84 -40.38 16.22
CA ALA A 792 9.66 -40.51 17.09
C ALA A 792 8.84 -39.20 17.13
N GLY A 793 7.54 -39.30 16.85
CA GLY A 793 6.58 -38.18 16.92
C GLY A 793 6.22 -37.53 15.57
N LEU A 794 6.90 -37.88 14.46
CA LEU A 794 6.55 -37.39 13.12
C LEU A 794 5.52 -38.25 12.39
N GLY A 795 5.24 -39.48 12.85
CA GLY A 795 4.26 -40.38 12.22
C GLY A 795 2.85 -39.81 12.09
N ALA A 796 2.44 -38.87 12.96
CA ALA A 796 1.16 -38.18 12.81
C ALA A 796 1.09 -37.32 11.53
N LEU A 797 2.22 -36.86 10.98
CA LEU A 797 2.31 -36.14 9.71
C LEU A 797 2.02 -37.01 8.50
N THR A 798 2.05 -38.33 8.66
CA THR A 798 1.73 -39.30 7.61
C THR A 798 0.35 -39.90 7.82
N SER A 799 -0.44 -39.43 8.80
CA SER A 799 -1.83 -39.87 8.99
C SER A 799 -2.85 -38.94 8.33
N ALA A 800 -4.03 -39.48 8.03
CA ALA A 800 -5.22 -38.72 7.64
C ALA A 800 -5.96 -38.10 8.85
N ALA A 801 -5.57 -38.48 10.07
CA ALA A 801 -6.15 -37.95 11.31
C ALA A 801 -5.84 -36.45 11.52
N PRO A 802 -6.68 -35.72 12.29
CA PRO A 802 -6.42 -34.32 12.63
C PRO A 802 -5.06 -34.12 13.29
N LEU A 803 -4.27 -33.19 12.76
CA LEU A 803 -2.92 -32.95 13.29
C LEU A 803 -2.96 -32.27 14.67
N PRO A 804 -2.14 -32.73 15.64
CA PRO A 804 -1.87 -32.01 16.87
C PRO A 804 -1.35 -30.59 16.62
N ARG A 805 -1.66 -29.63 17.52
CA ARG A 805 -1.32 -28.21 17.36
C ARG A 805 0.17 -27.97 17.04
N ALA A 806 1.06 -28.73 17.67
CA ALA A 806 2.51 -28.63 17.49
C ALA A 806 2.97 -28.97 16.05
N LEU A 807 2.28 -29.90 15.37
CA LEU A 807 2.63 -30.35 14.02
C LEU A 807 1.94 -29.53 12.91
N ARG A 808 0.90 -28.74 13.25
CA ARG A 808 0.22 -27.84 12.30
C ARG A 808 1.13 -26.72 11.79
N ALA A 809 2.02 -26.20 12.63
CA ALA A 809 2.99 -25.19 12.23
C ALA A 809 3.97 -25.74 11.18
N LEU A 810 4.36 -27.00 11.34
CA LEU A 810 5.35 -27.64 10.48
C LEU A 810 4.81 -27.97 9.08
N VAL A 811 3.55 -28.41 8.95
CA VAL A 811 2.91 -28.60 7.62
C VAL A 811 2.54 -27.29 6.91
N ARG A 812 2.60 -26.15 7.60
CA ARG A 812 2.41 -24.81 7.01
C ARG A 812 3.73 -24.21 6.50
N HIS A 813 4.85 -24.87 6.77
CA HIS A 813 6.15 -24.47 6.24
C HIS A 813 6.14 -24.61 4.70
N PRO A 814 6.56 -23.58 3.94
CA PRO A 814 6.38 -23.55 2.49
C PRO A 814 7.08 -24.71 1.75
N GLU A 815 8.16 -25.24 2.31
CA GLU A 815 8.95 -26.34 1.78
C GLU A 815 8.35 -27.72 2.08
N ILE A 816 7.44 -27.81 3.06
CA ILE A 816 6.77 -29.08 3.48
C ILE A 816 5.33 -29.13 2.95
N ALA A 817 4.67 -27.98 2.82
CA ALA A 817 3.27 -27.88 2.40
C ALA A 817 2.97 -28.55 1.04
N PRO A 818 3.82 -28.46 0.00
CA PRO A 818 3.59 -29.14 -1.28
C PRO A 818 3.57 -30.67 -1.16
N ALA A 819 4.54 -31.25 -0.44
CA ALA A 819 4.58 -32.69 -0.18
C ALA A 819 3.39 -33.16 0.64
N ARG A 820 2.97 -32.39 1.66
CA ARG A 820 1.74 -32.70 2.41
C ARG A 820 0.50 -32.64 1.51
N ALA A 821 0.44 -31.69 0.57
CA ALA A 821 -0.68 -31.60 -0.36
C ALA A 821 -0.74 -32.81 -1.30
N MET A 822 0.41 -33.26 -1.81
CA MET A 822 0.49 -34.48 -2.64
C MET A 822 0.03 -35.71 -1.87
N ASP A 823 0.50 -35.92 -0.63
CA ASP A 823 0.09 -37.05 0.21
C ASP A 823 -1.43 -37.07 0.48
N VAL A 824 -2.04 -35.90 0.68
CA VAL A 824 -3.49 -35.76 0.91
C VAL A 824 -4.27 -36.10 -0.36
N VAL A 825 -3.88 -35.56 -1.51
CA VAL A 825 -4.53 -35.85 -2.81
C VAL A 825 -4.37 -37.31 -3.17
N ALA A 826 -3.18 -37.88 -2.99
CA ALA A 826 -2.91 -39.29 -3.25
C ALA A 826 -3.89 -40.21 -2.50
N ARG A 827 -4.15 -39.94 -1.22
CA ARG A 827 -5.10 -40.73 -0.41
C ARG A 827 -6.56 -40.47 -0.77
N ALA A 828 -6.93 -39.22 -1.03
CA ALA A 828 -8.28 -38.89 -1.47
C ALA A 828 -8.63 -39.60 -2.77
N LEU A 829 -7.70 -39.63 -3.73
CA LEU A 829 -7.84 -40.38 -4.97
C LEU A 829 -7.85 -41.89 -4.74
N ARG A 830 -7.06 -42.40 -3.79
CA ARG A 830 -7.05 -43.84 -3.44
C ARG A 830 -8.37 -44.30 -2.86
N SER A 831 -8.92 -43.54 -1.93
CA SER A 831 -10.25 -43.78 -1.38
C SER A 831 -11.34 -43.68 -2.46
N ALA A 832 -11.27 -42.67 -3.34
CA ALA A 832 -12.23 -42.52 -4.44
C ALA A 832 -12.14 -43.65 -5.48
N MET A 833 -10.96 -44.29 -5.64
CA MET A 833 -10.83 -45.47 -6.51
C MET A 833 -11.60 -46.69 -5.99
N GLY A 834 -11.80 -46.80 -4.68
CA GLY A 834 -12.58 -47.88 -4.07
C GLY A 834 -14.08 -47.59 -3.97
N ASP A 835 -14.54 -46.43 -4.46
CA ASP A 835 -15.95 -46.08 -4.44
C ASP A 835 -16.75 -47.02 -5.38
N PRO A 836 -17.88 -47.60 -4.93
CA PRO A 836 -18.70 -48.50 -5.75
C PRO A 836 -19.13 -47.90 -7.08
N ALA A 837 -19.33 -46.57 -7.14
CA ALA A 837 -19.74 -45.89 -8.37
C ALA A 837 -18.63 -45.87 -9.44
N LEU A 838 -17.37 -46.14 -9.07
CA LEU A 838 -16.23 -46.23 -10.00
C LEU A 838 -15.86 -47.68 -10.35
N ALA A 839 -16.36 -48.66 -9.60
CA ALA A 839 -15.91 -50.06 -9.65
C ALA A 839 -15.89 -50.65 -11.06
N GLU A 840 -16.93 -50.41 -11.86
CA GLU A 840 -17.02 -50.96 -13.22
C GLU A 840 -16.05 -50.29 -14.20
N ALA A 841 -15.93 -48.96 -14.16
CA ALA A 841 -14.99 -48.21 -15.02
C ALA A 841 -13.54 -48.54 -14.68
N LEU A 842 -13.23 -48.70 -13.39
CA LEU A 842 -11.92 -49.10 -12.90
C LEU A 842 -11.60 -50.54 -13.32
N ALA A 843 -12.52 -51.49 -13.15
CA ALA A 843 -12.35 -52.88 -13.58
C ALA A 843 -12.10 -52.99 -15.10
N ARG A 844 -12.86 -52.25 -15.92
CA ARG A 844 -12.64 -52.19 -17.38
C ARG A 844 -11.26 -51.63 -17.74
N SER A 845 -10.79 -50.60 -17.03
CA SER A 845 -9.46 -50.02 -17.25
C SER A 845 -8.33 -51.01 -16.86
N VAL A 846 -8.49 -51.73 -15.74
CA VAL A 846 -7.55 -52.78 -15.33
C VAL A 846 -7.56 -53.96 -16.30
N ALA A 847 -8.71 -54.40 -16.82
CA ALA A 847 -8.78 -55.49 -17.79
C ALA A 847 -8.00 -55.21 -19.10
N ARG A 848 -7.89 -53.92 -19.49
CA ARG A 848 -7.10 -53.48 -20.66
C ARG A 848 -5.58 -53.58 -20.41
N LYS A 849 -5.12 -53.20 -19.21
CA LYS A 849 -3.70 -53.26 -18.80
C LYS A 849 -3.60 -53.89 -17.40
N PRO A 850 -3.75 -55.22 -17.28
CA PRO A 850 -3.79 -55.88 -15.99
C PRO A 850 -2.39 -55.91 -15.36
N SER A 851 -2.33 -55.84 -14.04
CA SER A 851 -1.13 -56.15 -13.26
C SER A 851 -1.56 -57.03 -12.08
N PRO A 852 -0.69 -57.91 -11.56
CA PRO A 852 -1.09 -58.88 -10.54
C PRO A 852 -1.64 -58.18 -9.30
N GLU A 853 -0.97 -57.10 -8.89
CA GLU A 853 -1.37 -56.28 -7.74
C GLU A 853 -2.74 -55.64 -7.92
N LEU A 854 -3.01 -54.94 -9.04
CA LEU A 854 -4.32 -54.30 -9.25
C LEU A 854 -5.46 -55.32 -9.37
N VAL A 855 -5.19 -56.48 -9.95
CA VAL A 855 -6.17 -57.57 -10.03
C VAL A 855 -6.47 -58.12 -8.64
N CYS A 856 -5.44 -58.41 -7.83
CA CYS A 856 -5.61 -58.87 -6.45
C CYS A 856 -6.33 -57.84 -5.57
N VAL A 857 -5.94 -56.56 -5.67
CA VAL A 857 -6.56 -55.47 -4.88
C VAL A 857 -8.05 -55.34 -5.18
N LEU A 858 -8.45 -55.36 -6.46
CA LEU A 858 -9.85 -55.28 -6.85
C LEU A 858 -10.63 -56.54 -6.41
N ALA A 859 -10.01 -57.71 -6.51
CA ALA A 859 -10.60 -58.97 -6.05
C ALA A 859 -10.83 -58.98 -4.53
N ILE A 860 -9.84 -58.55 -3.74
CA ILE A 860 -9.96 -58.41 -2.27
C ILE A 860 -11.06 -57.40 -1.93
N SER A 861 -11.03 -56.21 -2.54
CA SER A 861 -12.04 -55.17 -2.30
C SER A 861 -13.46 -55.65 -2.63
N THR A 862 -13.62 -56.41 -3.73
CA THR A 862 -14.92 -56.96 -4.15
C THR A 862 -15.40 -58.05 -3.20
N THR A 863 -14.50 -58.94 -2.78
CA THR A 863 -14.79 -60.01 -1.82
C THR A 863 -15.20 -59.44 -0.45
N CYS A 864 -14.56 -58.35 -0.01
CA CYS A 864 -14.88 -57.69 1.25
C CYS A 864 -16.19 -56.86 1.24
N ALA A 865 -16.62 -56.34 0.08
CA ALA A 865 -17.78 -55.43 -0.03
C ALA A 865 -19.17 -56.09 0.12
N SER A 866 -19.25 -57.43 0.16
CA SER A 866 -20.47 -58.21 0.46
C SER A 866 -21.65 -58.06 -0.52
N THR A 867 -21.46 -57.50 -1.72
CA THR A 867 -22.50 -57.40 -2.76
C THR A 867 -22.33 -58.50 -3.82
N LYS A 868 -23.38 -59.30 -4.07
CA LYS A 868 -23.34 -60.40 -5.08
C LYS A 868 -23.55 -59.92 -6.51
N ASP A 869 -24.10 -58.73 -6.70
CA ASP A 869 -24.45 -58.21 -8.03
C ASP A 869 -23.19 -57.93 -8.86
N ASN A 870 -23.18 -58.41 -10.11
CA ASN A 870 -22.08 -58.24 -11.08
C ASN A 870 -20.70 -58.75 -10.63
N THR A 871 -20.66 -59.82 -9.83
CA THR A 871 -19.42 -60.50 -9.42
C THR A 871 -19.33 -61.92 -9.93
N ILE A 872 -18.10 -62.44 -10.11
CA ILE A 872 -17.82 -63.81 -10.53
C ILE A 872 -16.99 -64.50 -9.46
N ARG A 873 -17.37 -65.72 -9.11
CA ARG A 873 -16.67 -66.56 -8.14
C ARG A 873 -15.52 -67.31 -8.81
N LEU A 874 -14.31 -67.17 -8.26
CA LEU A 874 -13.09 -67.84 -8.73
C LEU A 874 -12.74 -69.10 -7.93
N THR A 875 -12.99 -69.08 -6.62
CA THR A 875 -12.76 -70.23 -5.73
C THR A 875 -14.05 -70.58 -4.99
N ALA A 876 -14.21 -71.86 -4.62
CA ALA A 876 -15.31 -72.25 -3.74
C ALA A 876 -15.08 -71.68 -2.31
N PRO A 877 -16.14 -71.53 -1.50
CA PRO A 877 -16.01 -71.11 -0.10
C PRO A 877 -14.98 -71.97 0.66
N GLY A 878 -14.08 -71.31 1.39
CA GLY A 878 -13.00 -71.95 2.16
C GLY A 878 -11.81 -72.48 1.34
N ILE A 879 -11.78 -72.30 0.02
CA ILE A 879 -10.65 -72.72 -0.83
C ILE A 879 -9.68 -71.56 -1.08
N THR A 880 -8.41 -71.77 -0.74
CA THR A 880 -7.33 -70.77 -0.81
C THR A 880 -6.48 -70.85 -2.08
N ALA A 881 -6.52 -71.98 -2.79
CA ALA A 881 -5.82 -72.14 -4.06
C ALA A 881 -6.57 -71.41 -5.19
N VAL A 882 -5.95 -70.39 -5.79
CA VAL A 882 -6.51 -69.63 -6.90
C VAL A 882 -6.04 -70.22 -8.24
N PRO A 883 -6.95 -70.68 -9.12
CA PRO A 883 -6.60 -71.33 -10.38
C PRO A 883 -5.93 -70.34 -11.35
N GLY A 884 -5.06 -70.77 -12.26
CA GLY A 884 -4.42 -69.89 -13.27
C GLY A 884 -2.97 -70.24 -13.56
N PHE A 885 -2.30 -69.47 -14.43
CA PHE A 885 -0.86 -69.56 -14.66
C PHE A 885 -0.19 -68.20 -14.44
N PRO A 886 0.67 -68.05 -13.39
CA PRO A 886 0.98 -69.05 -12.38
C PRO A 886 -0.20 -69.33 -11.44
N GLY A 887 -0.30 -70.54 -10.88
CA GLY A 887 -1.22 -70.82 -9.77
C GLY A 887 -0.69 -70.12 -8.51
N THR A 888 -1.58 -69.58 -7.68
CA THR A 888 -1.22 -68.84 -6.46
C THR A 888 -2.11 -69.23 -5.30
N ASP A 889 -1.61 -69.11 -4.06
CA ASP A 889 -2.38 -69.33 -2.85
C ASP A 889 -2.70 -67.99 -2.16
N LEU A 890 -3.92 -67.86 -1.62
CA LEU A 890 -4.33 -66.70 -0.83
C LEU A 890 -3.55 -66.55 0.47
N LEU A 891 -3.03 -67.63 1.05
CA LEU A 891 -2.32 -67.68 2.32
C LEU A 891 -0.79 -67.60 2.19
N ASP A 892 -0.24 -67.57 0.96
CA ASP A 892 1.20 -67.41 0.76
C ASP A 892 1.64 -66.01 1.22
N GLU A 893 2.43 -65.95 2.31
CA GLU A 893 2.93 -64.72 2.94
C GLU A 893 3.71 -63.81 1.98
N HIS A 894 4.38 -64.41 0.99
CA HIS A 894 5.13 -63.68 -0.04
C HIS A 894 4.38 -63.62 -1.38
N GLY A 895 3.16 -64.15 -1.41
CA GLY A 895 2.30 -64.20 -2.57
C GLY A 895 1.65 -62.85 -2.91
N PRO A 896 1.14 -62.70 -4.15
CA PRO A 896 0.55 -61.44 -4.61
C PRO A 896 -0.72 -61.04 -3.84
N TRP A 897 -1.38 -62.00 -3.18
CA TRP A 897 -2.60 -61.76 -2.40
C TRP A 897 -2.31 -61.10 -1.06
N GLN A 898 -1.32 -61.59 -0.32
CA GLN A 898 -0.91 -61.01 0.96
C GLN A 898 -0.33 -59.60 0.76
N HIS A 899 0.48 -59.40 -0.28
CA HIS A 899 0.97 -58.07 -0.65
C HIS A 899 -0.14 -57.08 -1.07
N ALA A 900 -1.30 -57.57 -1.51
CA ALA A 900 -2.42 -56.76 -1.95
C ALA A 900 -3.40 -56.37 -0.82
N LEU A 901 -3.28 -56.94 0.39
CA LEU A 901 -4.15 -56.60 1.53
C LEU A 901 -4.00 -55.14 1.95
N ALA A 902 -2.78 -54.67 2.24
CA ALA A 902 -2.57 -53.28 2.65
C ALA A 902 -3.01 -52.25 1.57
N PRO A 903 -2.69 -52.44 0.27
CA PRO A 903 -3.22 -51.58 -0.77
C PRO A 903 -4.74 -51.67 -1.00
N ALA A 904 -5.39 -52.80 -0.68
CA ALA A 904 -6.85 -52.91 -0.69
C ALA A 904 -7.50 -52.15 0.46
N ALA A 905 -6.87 -52.10 1.64
CA ALA A 905 -7.30 -51.25 2.74
C ALA A 905 -7.24 -49.74 2.36
N ASP A 906 -6.25 -49.34 1.56
CA ASP A 906 -6.12 -47.99 1.00
C ASP A 906 -7.27 -47.61 0.03
N LEU A 907 -7.97 -48.59 -0.53
CA LEU A 907 -9.23 -48.40 -1.28
C LEU A 907 -10.47 -48.34 -0.38
N GLY A 908 -10.32 -48.58 0.93
CA GLY A 908 -11.43 -48.66 1.89
C GLY A 908 -12.01 -50.05 2.07
N ALA A 909 -11.35 -51.12 1.59
CA ALA A 909 -11.80 -52.49 1.82
C ALA A 909 -11.60 -52.88 3.31
N PRO A 910 -12.60 -53.48 3.99
CA PRO A 910 -12.44 -54.02 5.33
C PRO A 910 -11.65 -55.34 5.28
N VAL A 911 -10.34 -55.23 5.10
CA VAL A 911 -9.44 -56.39 4.88
C VAL A 911 -9.35 -57.34 6.07
N ASP A 912 -9.65 -56.88 7.28
CA ASP A 912 -9.75 -57.72 8.47
C ASP A 912 -10.85 -58.78 8.34
N LEU A 913 -11.88 -58.52 7.50
CA LEU A 913 -12.94 -59.46 7.19
C LEU A 913 -12.60 -60.39 6.02
N PHE A 914 -11.47 -60.22 5.34
CA PHE A 914 -11.18 -60.93 4.10
C PHE A 914 -11.19 -62.46 4.27
N GLY A 915 -10.54 -62.99 5.31
CA GLY A 915 -10.55 -64.43 5.61
C GLY A 915 -11.96 -64.97 5.84
N GLN A 916 -12.76 -64.28 6.67
CA GLN A 916 -14.16 -64.62 6.92
C GLN A 916 -14.98 -64.62 5.61
N ARG A 917 -14.76 -63.64 4.73
CA ARG A 917 -15.48 -63.55 3.44
C ARG A 917 -15.09 -64.66 2.45
N ILE A 918 -13.83 -65.10 2.47
CA ILE A 918 -13.38 -66.25 1.70
C ILE A 918 -14.06 -67.54 2.19
N ASP A 919 -14.19 -67.72 3.51
CA ASP A 919 -14.90 -68.87 4.10
C ASP A 919 -16.40 -68.85 3.76
N GLU A 920 -17.02 -67.66 3.73
CA GLU A 920 -18.46 -67.51 3.45
C GLU A 920 -18.81 -67.64 1.96
N HIS A 921 -17.98 -67.11 1.06
CA HIS A 921 -18.36 -66.87 -0.34
C HIS A 921 -17.35 -67.34 -1.39
N GLY A 922 -16.13 -67.68 -0.98
CA GLY A 922 -14.99 -67.87 -1.87
C GLY A 922 -14.46 -66.54 -2.43
N LEU A 923 -13.40 -66.58 -3.22
CA LEU A 923 -12.82 -65.40 -3.85
C LEU A 923 -13.75 -64.86 -4.95
N LEU A 924 -14.17 -63.60 -4.83
CA LEU A 924 -15.03 -62.91 -5.79
C LEU A 924 -14.24 -61.83 -6.56
N ILE A 925 -14.56 -61.67 -7.84
CA ILE A 925 -14.03 -60.59 -8.68
C ILE A 925 -15.14 -59.84 -9.41
N PRO A 926 -14.91 -58.58 -9.82
CA PRO A 926 -15.86 -57.87 -10.67
C PRO A 926 -16.02 -58.57 -12.02
N ALA A 927 -17.27 -58.80 -12.48
CA ALA A 927 -17.52 -59.39 -13.79
C ALA A 927 -16.89 -58.57 -14.93
N ALA A 928 -16.90 -57.24 -14.81
CA ALA A 928 -16.30 -56.31 -15.76
C ALA A 928 -14.76 -56.41 -15.89
N LEU A 929 -14.10 -57.13 -14.97
CA LEU A 929 -12.68 -57.44 -15.04
C LEU A 929 -12.40 -58.58 -16.03
N LEU A 930 -13.38 -59.48 -16.23
CA LEU A 930 -13.28 -60.58 -17.18
C LEU A 930 -13.73 -60.13 -18.57
N GLY A 931 -12.82 -60.15 -19.53
CA GLY A 931 -13.15 -60.08 -20.95
C GLY A 931 -13.53 -61.46 -21.51
N ASN A 932 -13.61 -61.57 -22.84
CA ASN A 932 -14.04 -62.79 -23.56
C ASN A 932 -13.19 -64.06 -23.26
N GLY A 933 -11.99 -63.91 -22.69
CA GLY A 933 -11.08 -65.02 -22.34
C GLY A 933 -11.15 -65.54 -20.90
N GLY A 934 -12.02 -64.97 -20.06
CA GLY A 934 -12.20 -65.39 -18.67
C GLY A 934 -10.96 -65.17 -17.78
N TRP A 935 -10.99 -65.76 -16.58
CA TRP A 935 -9.96 -65.58 -15.55
C TRP A 935 -8.54 -66.03 -15.97
N PRO A 936 -8.33 -67.22 -16.58
CA PRO A 936 -6.98 -67.66 -16.94
C PRO A 936 -6.27 -66.71 -17.92
N ALA A 937 -7.01 -66.13 -18.88
CA ALA A 937 -6.45 -65.19 -19.85
C ALA A 937 -6.11 -63.83 -19.21
N LEU A 938 -6.94 -63.34 -18.28
CA LEU A 938 -6.65 -62.12 -17.52
C LEU A 938 -5.40 -62.31 -16.64
N TRP A 939 -5.36 -63.41 -15.88
CA TRP A 939 -4.30 -63.69 -14.92
C TRP A 939 -2.96 -63.92 -15.60
N SER A 940 -2.93 -64.69 -16.69
CA SER A 940 -1.71 -64.87 -17.48
C SER A 940 -1.21 -63.56 -18.08
N ARG A 941 -2.11 -62.68 -18.54
CA ARG A 941 -1.72 -61.34 -19.04
C ARG A 941 -1.23 -60.41 -17.94
N ALA A 942 -1.70 -60.56 -16.71
CA ALA A 942 -1.22 -59.77 -15.58
C ALA A 942 0.23 -60.11 -15.23
N HIS A 943 0.64 -61.37 -15.42
CA HIS A 943 1.98 -61.89 -15.11
C HIS A 943 2.98 -61.89 -16.28
N ARG A 944 2.61 -61.28 -17.42
CA ARG A 944 3.51 -60.98 -18.55
C ARG A 944 3.99 -59.55 -18.45
#